data_AF-A0AAN7QJ88-F1
#
_entry.id   AF-A0AAN7QJ88-F1
#
_cell.length_a   1.000
_cell.length_b   1.000
_cell.length_c   1.000
_cell.angle_alpha   90.00
_cell.angle_beta   90.00
_cell.angle_gamma   90.00
#
_symmetry.space_group_name_H-M   'P 1'
#
loop_
_entity.id
_entity.type
_entity.pdbx_description
1 polymer ?
#
loop_
_entity_poly.entity_id
_entity_poly.type
_entity_poly.pdbx_seq_one_letter_code
_entity_poly.pdbx_strand_id
1 'polypeptide(L)'
;MSEYEENSNKQLSKEQNKEKSFNIKAGIFLTTVTGMSAIIGFGATLTSVKKQDAQHFNRGLAGSLEMREPAVSLACRALGWGTVYAVTGCGILFYGIWKLSGAQTFEDFRYKMGSILPRISKNTPQSRTEFSGMNDLLEYLTNAKSSKDKFLSLYYPVDDAVTGLTDEQMQLRNTAFTLVQKELEQKAQEIDRNDNFRELRDFWKILGNLGALGITADPKYGATGSGFMENIILMEELSRGSAAIALSYGIHSNLCVNQINRHGTEKQKQKYLPKLCSGEYIGALAMSEPGSGSDVVSMRLRAAKKGNHYVLNGNKFWITNGPDADVLVVYAKTDATGKPQHGITAFLIEKKFDGFSTAQKLDKLGMRGSNTCELVFEDCKVPVENVLGVENKGVYVLMSGLDIERLVLAAGPIGLMQAACDVAFNYAHERKQFGQRIGKFQMIQSKLADMYTTSRCYLYNVAKACDRNHINSKDCAGVIMFIAERATQMALYAIQILALDRLLLKSESISIRTYQHLGERDSLTNVPQLEENEDDSQFSDDIQDVFSPKTNQVVQEQITGRYNNCRFLSQYYLVDDIVSGLTEDQLQLRKTAFNLTQKELAPKAQEIDKNDNFDKLRDFWKLLGNVGALGITADPKYGGTGGSFMDHIIFMEEITRGSAAIGLSYGAHSNLCVNQINRHGTEKQKNKFLPKLCSGEHIGALAMSESNSGSDVVSMKLRAEKKGNHYVLNGSKYWITNGPDADILVVYAKTSITKEPQHGITAFLIEKDFKGFSTGQKLDKLGMRGSNTCELIFQDCKVPEENVLGSENNGVYVLMSGLNIERLVLAAGPIGYMQYACDVAFNYAHERKQFGRRIGEFQMIQSKLADMYTILSASRCYLYNVARACDRNHINSKDCAGTIMFISERATQIALEAIQILGGNGYINDYPTGRILRDAKLAEIGAGTTEIRKLVIGRALNKEYS
;
A
#
# COMPACT_ATOMS: atom_id res chain seq x y z
N MET A 1 -24.92 -16.59 -51.94
CA MET A 1 -23.94 -16.32 -50.85
C MET A 1 -22.54 -16.86 -51.16
N SER A 2 -22.29 -17.41 -52.35
CA SER A 2 -20.96 -17.89 -52.79
C SER A 2 -20.25 -16.93 -53.77
N GLU A 3 -20.94 -15.95 -54.35
CA GLU A 3 -20.38 -15.01 -55.34
C GLU A 3 -19.87 -13.68 -54.73
N TYR A 4 -20.10 -13.46 -53.43
CA TYR A 4 -19.62 -12.26 -52.72
C TYR A 4 -18.19 -12.42 -52.15
N GLU A 5 -17.77 -13.66 -51.86
CA GLU A 5 -16.42 -13.95 -51.34
C GLU A 5 -15.36 -13.94 -52.46
N GLU A 6 -15.74 -14.25 -53.70
CA GLU A 6 -14.78 -14.36 -54.82
C GLU A 6 -14.36 -13.01 -55.43
N ASN A 7 -15.24 -11.99 -55.36
CA ASN A 7 -14.89 -10.63 -55.77
C ASN A 7 -14.05 -9.90 -54.71
N SER A 8 -14.33 -10.15 -53.43
CA SER A 8 -13.61 -9.53 -52.29
C SER A 8 -12.10 -9.84 -52.32
N ASN A 9 -11.70 -11.06 -52.71
CA ASN A 9 -10.30 -11.49 -52.75
C ASN A 9 -9.51 -10.99 -53.98
N LYS A 10 -10.18 -10.40 -55.00
CA LYS A 10 -9.53 -9.87 -56.21
C LYS A 10 -9.13 -8.38 -56.11
N GLN A 11 -9.58 -7.65 -55.08
CA GLN A 11 -9.05 -6.31 -54.76
C GLN A 11 -7.87 -6.37 -53.77
N LEU A 12 -7.92 -7.23 -52.75
CA LEU A 12 -6.87 -7.33 -51.71
C LEU A 12 -5.50 -7.82 -52.21
N SER A 13 -5.40 -8.31 -53.44
CA SER A 13 -4.19 -8.91 -54.02
C SER A 13 -3.39 -7.98 -54.96
N LYS A 14 -3.74 -6.68 -55.05
CA LYS A 14 -3.01 -5.70 -55.89
C LYS A 14 -2.25 -4.59 -55.16
N GLU A 15 -2.45 -4.40 -53.85
CA GLU A 15 -1.77 -3.34 -53.09
C GLU A 15 -0.63 -3.84 -52.19
N GLN A 16 -0.54 -5.15 -51.91
CA GLN A 16 0.51 -5.76 -51.08
C GLN A 16 1.91 -5.85 -51.75
N ASN A 17 2.28 -4.88 -52.59
CA ASN A 17 3.55 -4.92 -53.34
C ASN A 17 4.24 -3.55 -53.46
N LYS A 18 4.01 -2.63 -52.52
CA LYS A 18 4.66 -1.30 -52.53
C LYS A 18 5.06 -0.70 -51.17
N GLU A 19 5.06 -1.46 -50.08
CA GLU A 19 5.62 -1.03 -48.79
C GLU A 19 6.98 -1.67 -48.51
N LYS A 20 8.06 -0.92 -48.76
CA LYS A 20 9.43 -1.31 -48.38
C LYS A 20 10.32 -0.12 -48.02
N SER A 21 9.76 0.90 -47.38
CA SER A 21 10.50 2.11 -47.00
C SER A 21 9.88 2.93 -45.86
N PHE A 22 10.73 3.24 -44.89
CA PHE A 22 10.70 4.40 -44.00
C PHE A 22 9.76 4.48 -42.78
N ASN A 23 10.33 5.10 -41.74
CA ASN A 23 9.77 5.34 -40.41
C ASN A 23 9.52 6.85 -40.20
N ILE A 24 8.43 7.15 -39.49
CA ILE A 24 8.32 8.19 -38.45
C ILE A 24 8.80 9.62 -38.79
N LYS A 25 7.83 10.53 -38.99
CA LYS A 25 7.66 11.82 -38.29
C LYS A 25 6.24 12.35 -38.60
N ALA A 26 5.37 12.89 -37.72
CA ALA A 26 5.37 13.30 -36.31
C ALA A 26 5.17 14.82 -36.07
N GLY A 27 3.93 15.29 -36.30
CA GLY A 27 3.22 16.36 -35.55
C GLY A 27 3.75 17.81 -35.55
N ILE A 28 2.87 18.74 -35.16
CA ILE A 28 3.10 19.91 -34.27
C ILE A 28 1.83 20.79 -34.22
N PHE A 29 1.57 21.42 -33.07
CA PHE A 29 0.91 22.74 -33.03
C PHE A 29 1.61 23.65 -32.00
N LEU A 30 1.49 24.96 -32.21
CA LEU A 30 2.28 26.08 -31.61
C LEU A 30 1.78 26.48 -30.17
N THR A 31 2.39 27.35 -29.33
CA THR A 31 3.37 28.47 -29.52
C THR A 31 4.04 28.93 -28.19
N THR A 32 5.29 29.46 -28.22
CA THR A 32 5.93 30.50 -27.31
C THR A 32 5.99 30.30 -25.77
N VAL A 33 6.89 30.92 -24.96
CA VAL A 33 7.61 32.23 -24.98
C VAL A 33 9.12 32.12 -24.58
N THR A 34 9.92 33.14 -24.94
CA THR A 34 11.38 33.42 -24.76
C THR A 34 11.94 33.48 -23.32
N GLY A 35 13.27 33.56 -23.04
CA GLY A 35 14.50 33.64 -23.87
C GLY A 35 15.80 33.96 -23.07
N MET A 36 16.98 34.00 -23.73
CA MET A 36 18.35 34.04 -23.12
C MET A 36 19.15 35.35 -23.28
N SER A 37 20.23 35.52 -22.48
CA SER A 37 21.49 36.28 -22.76
C SER A 37 22.56 35.89 -21.70
N ALA A 38 23.89 35.71 -21.89
CA ALA A 38 24.95 36.21 -22.79
C ALA A 38 25.77 37.40 -22.21
N ILE A 39 27.12 37.49 -22.27
CA ILE A 39 28.22 36.47 -22.26
C ILE A 39 29.61 37.18 -22.04
N ILE A 40 30.61 36.52 -21.40
CA ILE A 40 32.08 36.85 -21.32
C ILE A 40 32.54 38.29 -20.93
N GLY A 41 33.49 38.41 -19.99
CA GLY A 41 34.36 39.60 -19.90
C GLY A 41 35.25 39.72 -18.65
N PHE A 42 36.59 39.77 -18.85
CA PHE A 42 37.65 40.06 -17.85
C PHE A 42 37.74 39.12 -16.61
N GLY A 43 38.84 39.06 -15.86
CA GLY A 43 40.17 39.69 -16.01
C GLY A 43 40.95 39.57 -14.69
N ALA A 44 42.24 39.24 -14.73
CA ALA A 44 42.97 38.80 -13.53
C ALA A 44 43.84 39.88 -12.85
N THR A 45 44.13 39.63 -11.57
CA THR A 45 45.26 40.18 -10.78
C THR A 45 45.11 41.60 -10.21
N LEU A 46 44.96 41.72 -8.89
CA LEU A 46 46.02 42.27 -8.03
C LEU A 46 45.83 41.94 -6.54
N THR A 47 46.95 41.80 -5.83
CA THR A 47 47.07 41.35 -4.43
C THR A 47 46.98 42.48 -3.41
N SER A 48 46.48 42.16 -2.21
CA SER A 48 46.93 42.82 -0.96
C SER A 48 47.71 41.81 -0.10
N VAL A 49 48.91 42.17 0.36
CA VAL A 49 49.91 41.22 0.91
C VAL A 49 50.07 41.31 2.42
N LYS A 50 50.18 40.15 3.06
CA LYS A 50 51.11 39.78 4.17
C LYS A 50 51.18 38.24 4.16
N LYS A 51 52.31 37.59 3.82
CA LYS A 51 53.51 37.35 4.65
C LYS A 51 53.14 36.81 6.04
N GLN A 52 53.62 35.66 6.51
CA GLN A 52 54.81 34.88 6.10
C GLN A 52 54.50 33.36 6.02
N ASP A 53 55.27 32.48 5.36
CA ASP A 53 56.21 32.55 4.20
C ASP A 53 56.46 31.07 3.76
N ALA A 54 57.15 30.79 2.64
CA ALA A 54 57.37 29.41 2.14
C ALA A 54 58.70 29.20 1.39
N GLN A 55 59.42 28.11 1.69
CA GLN A 55 60.58 27.54 0.97
C GLN A 55 60.62 26.02 1.29
N HIS A 56 60.91 25.05 0.40
CA HIS A 56 61.15 24.99 -1.06
C HIS A 56 60.17 23.95 -1.68
N PHE A 57 59.78 23.90 -2.98
CA PHE A 57 60.57 23.67 -4.22
C PHE A 57 61.47 22.41 -4.15
N ASN A 58 61.60 21.52 -5.16
CA ASN A 58 61.56 21.73 -6.63
C ASN A 58 61.53 20.37 -7.41
N ARG A 59 60.88 20.30 -8.60
CA ARG A 59 61.10 19.34 -9.75
C ARG A 59 60.95 17.81 -9.52
N GLY A 60 60.71 16.97 -10.54
CA GLY A 60 60.28 17.22 -11.93
C GLY A 60 60.57 16.07 -12.93
N LEU A 61 59.79 16.05 -14.03
CA LEU A 61 59.96 15.32 -15.31
C LEU A 61 59.72 13.79 -15.43
N ALA A 62 59.29 13.47 -16.66
CA ALA A 62 58.73 12.21 -17.18
C ALA A 62 59.74 11.07 -17.46
N GLY A 63 59.22 9.86 -17.73
CA GLY A 63 59.96 8.74 -18.31
C GLY A 63 59.06 7.53 -18.58
N SER A 64 59.26 6.86 -19.73
CA SER A 64 58.50 5.68 -20.18
C SER A 64 59.39 4.43 -20.21
N LEU A 65 58.87 3.26 -19.82
CA LEU A 65 59.26 1.94 -20.35
C LEU A 65 58.31 0.82 -19.84
N GLU A 66 58.51 -0.41 -20.33
CA GLU A 66 57.49 -1.48 -20.39
C GLU A 66 57.63 -2.60 -19.34
N MET A 67 56.57 -3.44 -19.30
CA MET A 67 56.54 -4.87 -18.95
C MET A 67 56.56 -5.36 -17.48
N ARG A 68 55.61 -6.30 -17.26
CA ARG A 68 55.59 -7.43 -16.29
C ARG A 68 55.38 -7.15 -14.80
N GLU A 69 54.21 -7.57 -14.32
CA GLU A 69 53.99 -8.17 -13.00
C GLU A 69 54.86 -9.44 -12.80
N PRO A 70 55.08 -9.96 -11.56
CA PRO A 70 54.27 -9.73 -10.35
C PRO A 70 54.99 -9.43 -9.02
N ALA A 71 54.19 -8.87 -8.10
CA ALA A 71 54.26 -9.01 -6.63
C ALA A 71 55.50 -8.52 -5.83
N VAL A 72 55.21 -8.20 -4.56
CA VAL A 72 56.16 -7.91 -3.46
C VAL A 72 57.03 -6.66 -3.60
N SER A 73 56.42 -5.51 -3.32
CA SER A 73 57.12 -4.48 -2.53
C SER A 73 56.13 -3.71 -1.64
N LEU A 74 56.68 -3.10 -0.58
CA LEU A 74 56.05 -2.08 0.27
C LEU A 74 54.83 -2.46 1.15
N ALA A 75 54.76 -3.71 1.63
CA ALA A 75 53.99 -4.04 2.84
C ALA A 75 54.50 -3.34 4.13
N CYS A 76 55.55 -2.52 4.05
CA CYS A 76 56.29 -1.94 5.20
C CYS A 76 56.47 -0.40 5.15
N ARG A 77 55.58 0.34 4.48
CA ARG A 77 55.42 1.82 4.63
C ARG A 77 53.93 2.21 4.58
N ALA A 78 53.05 1.39 5.14
CA ALA A 78 52.61 1.45 6.55
C ALA A 78 51.56 2.56 6.76
N LEU A 79 50.29 2.24 7.04
CA LEU A 79 49.81 1.83 8.37
C LEU A 79 50.32 2.76 9.49
N GLY A 80 49.75 3.96 9.53
CA GLY A 80 49.91 4.94 10.60
C GLY A 80 48.76 5.94 10.60
N TRP A 81 48.41 6.46 11.78
CA TRP A 81 47.41 7.54 11.96
C TRP A 81 45.96 7.17 11.56
N GLY A 82 45.49 6.05 12.13
CA GLY A 82 44.06 5.74 12.31
C GLY A 82 43.83 4.93 13.59
N THR A 83 44.72 3.97 13.86
CA THR A 83 44.63 3.00 14.97
C THR A 83 45.10 3.53 16.34
N VAL A 84 44.93 4.83 16.64
CA VAL A 84 45.52 5.49 17.84
C VAL A 84 44.48 5.86 18.91
N TYR A 85 43.18 5.80 18.61
CA TYR A 85 42.11 6.06 19.59
C TYR A 85 41.39 4.82 20.15
N ALA A 86 41.61 3.63 19.59
CA ALA A 86 40.98 2.39 20.05
C ALA A 86 41.85 1.55 21.01
N VAL A 87 43.18 1.55 20.82
CA VAL A 87 44.11 0.66 21.55
C VAL A 87 44.45 1.21 22.96
N THR A 88 44.46 2.54 23.09
CA THR A 88 44.82 3.27 24.33
C THR A 88 43.86 3.02 25.49
N GLY A 89 42.56 2.81 25.21
CA GLY A 89 41.56 2.53 26.26
C GLY A 89 41.75 1.17 26.93
N CYS A 90 41.92 0.11 26.13
CA CYS A 90 42.07 -1.25 26.66
C CYS A 90 43.40 -1.46 27.39
N GLY A 91 44.49 -0.82 26.94
CA GLY A 91 45.80 -0.91 27.58
C GLY A 91 45.81 -0.36 29.02
N ILE A 92 45.13 0.77 29.25
CA ILE A 92 45.00 1.37 30.59
C ILE A 92 44.22 0.45 31.53
N LEU A 93 43.14 -0.17 31.04
CA LEU A 93 42.33 -1.11 31.83
C LEU A 93 43.13 -2.35 32.23
N PHE A 94 43.86 -2.96 31.29
CA PHE A 94 44.71 -4.12 31.57
C PHE A 94 45.86 -3.81 32.54
N TYR A 95 46.52 -2.66 32.38
CA TYR A 95 47.60 -2.25 33.29
C TYR A 95 47.09 -1.96 34.71
N GLY A 96 45.90 -1.35 34.83
CA GLY A 96 45.23 -1.14 36.12
C GLY A 96 44.90 -2.45 36.84
N ILE A 97 44.28 -3.41 36.13
CA ILE A 97 43.94 -4.73 36.68
C ILE A 97 45.21 -5.50 37.08
N TRP A 98 46.28 -5.44 36.27
CA TRP A 98 47.56 -6.09 36.59
C TRP A 98 48.20 -5.49 37.85
N LYS A 99 48.22 -4.15 38.01
CA LYS A 99 48.71 -3.53 39.26
C LYS A 99 47.89 -3.88 40.48
N LEU A 100 46.55 -3.94 40.37
CA LEU A 100 45.65 -4.29 41.48
C LEU A 100 45.77 -5.77 41.90
N SER A 101 46.17 -6.66 41.00
CA SER A 101 46.35 -8.10 41.29
C SER A 101 47.58 -8.44 42.14
N GLY A 102 48.50 -7.49 42.35
CA GLY A 102 49.76 -7.74 43.04
C GLY A 102 50.62 -8.84 42.41
N ALA A 103 50.52 -9.04 41.09
CA ALA A 103 51.19 -10.12 40.38
C ALA A 103 52.55 -9.68 39.84
N GLN A 104 53.63 -10.36 40.27
CA GLN A 104 55.00 -9.96 39.89
C GLN A 104 55.42 -10.46 38.50
N THR A 105 54.73 -11.48 37.97
CA THR A 105 54.95 -11.99 36.60
C THR A 105 53.62 -12.23 35.88
N PHE A 106 53.67 -12.39 34.56
CA PHE A 106 52.48 -12.65 33.74
C PHE A 106 51.87 -14.04 34.01
N GLU A 107 52.66 -15.03 34.42
CA GLU A 107 52.14 -16.35 34.80
C GLU A 107 51.50 -16.33 36.20
N ASP A 108 52.08 -15.61 37.16
CA ASP A 108 51.48 -15.36 38.48
C ASP A 108 50.13 -14.63 38.34
N PHE A 109 50.04 -13.66 37.42
CA PHE A 109 48.77 -13.01 37.05
C PHE A 109 47.75 -14.01 36.48
N ARG A 110 48.19 -14.91 35.59
CA ARG A 110 47.34 -15.95 34.97
C ARG A 110 46.84 -16.96 36.00
N TYR A 111 47.69 -17.35 36.96
CA TYR A 111 47.36 -18.27 38.04
C TYR A 111 46.36 -17.65 39.03
N LYS A 112 46.58 -16.39 39.44
CA LYS A 112 45.67 -15.63 40.33
C LYS A 112 44.31 -15.34 39.70
N MET A 113 44.23 -15.16 38.39
CA MET A 113 42.95 -15.02 37.66
C MET A 113 42.26 -16.37 37.42
N GLY A 114 43.02 -17.47 37.31
CA GLY A 114 42.50 -18.81 37.00
C GLY A 114 41.65 -19.47 38.09
N SER A 115 41.67 -18.94 39.32
CA SER A 115 40.89 -19.45 40.46
C SER A 115 39.47 -18.89 40.57
N ILE A 116 39.10 -17.90 39.74
CA ILE A 116 37.88 -17.08 39.93
C ILE A 116 36.68 -17.57 39.08
N LEU A 117 36.86 -18.49 38.14
CA LEU A 117 35.79 -19.01 37.26
C LEU A 117 35.68 -20.56 37.30
N PRO A 118 34.53 -21.13 37.71
CA PRO A 118 34.40 -22.57 37.89
C PRO A 118 34.05 -23.35 36.59
N ARG A 119 34.85 -24.40 36.34
CA ARG A 119 34.54 -25.66 35.62
C ARG A 119 33.40 -25.66 34.58
N ILE A 120 33.78 -25.75 33.31
CA ILE A 120 33.05 -26.54 32.29
C ILE A 120 34.01 -27.61 31.78
N SER A 121 33.53 -28.86 31.61
CA SER A 121 34.38 -30.02 31.30
C SER A 121 33.96 -30.70 29.99
N LYS A 122 34.90 -30.73 29.05
CA LYS A 122 35.09 -31.72 27.96
C LYS A 122 33.85 -32.48 27.45
N ASN A 123 33.47 -32.18 26.20
CA ASN A 123 33.59 -33.16 25.10
C ASN A 123 33.61 -32.44 23.74
N THR A 124 34.13 -33.10 22.71
CA THR A 124 34.41 -32.53 21.38
C THR A 124 34.32 -33.64 20.32
N PRO A 125 34.14 -33.32 19.02
CA PRO A 125 32.87 -32.93 18.45
C PRO A 125 32.35 -33.99 17.46
N GLN A 126 31.03 -34.24 17.42
CA GLN A 126 30.40 -35.07 16.39
C GLN A 126 29.14 -34.42 15.81
N SER A 127 29.14 -34.33 14.48
CA SER A 127 28.02 -34.31 13.53
C SER A 127 26.60 -33.95 13.98
N ARG A 128 26.00 -33.01 13.23
CA ARG A 128 24.56 -32.72 13.10
C ARG A 128 23.84 -32.25 14.36
N THR A 129 23.53 -30.96 14.40
CA THR A 129 22.35 -30.44 15.10
C THR A 129 21.10 -30.82 14.29
N GLU A 130 20.50 -31.96 14.62
CA GLU A 130 19.11 -32.24 14.27
C GLU A 130 18.24 -31.44 15.27
N PHE A 131 17.54 -30.40 14.78
CA PHE A 131 16.60 -29.62 15.58
C PHE A 131 15.26 -30.36 15.60
N SER A 132 14.75 -30.67 16.80
CA SER A 132 13.54 -31.48 16.98
C SER A 132 12.24 -30.68 16.91
N GLY A 133 12.33 -29.34 16.99
CA GLY A 133 11.21 -28.44 16.76
C GLY A 133 11.53 -26.98 17.03
N MET A 134 10.51 -26.13 16.95
CA MET A 134 10.61 -24.67 17.11
C MET A 134 11.14 -24.24 18.50
N ASN A 135 11.01 -25.09 19.52
CA ASN A 135 11.47 -24.83 20.89
C ASN A 135 13.01 -24.86 21.03
N ASP A 136 13.70 -25.77 20.34
CA ASP A 136 15.17 -25.88 20.42
C ASP A 136 15.85 -24.62 19.86
N LEU A 137 15.23 -24.01 18.85
CA LEU A 137 15.66 -22.73 18.28
C LEU A 137 15.40 -21.56 19.22
N LEU A 138 14.32 -21.58 20.01
CA LEU A 138 14.02 -20.55 21.00
C LEU A 138 15.05 -20.52 22.14
N GLU A 139 15.55 -21.68 22.59
CA GLU A 139 16.62 -21.75 23.60
C GLU A 139 17.96 -21.23 23.05
N TYR A 140 18.29 -21.54 21.79
CA TYR A 140 19.44 -20.97 21.09
C TYR A 140 19.35 -19.43 20.96
N LEU A 141 18.16 -18.88 20.69
CA LEU A 141 17.94 -17.45 20.43
C LEU A 141 17.69 -16.58 21.68
N THR A 142 17.44 -17.16 22.86
CA THR A 142 17.08 -16.40 24.07
C THR A 142 18.26 -15.92 24.92
N ASN A 143 19.46 -16.46 24.70
CA ASN A 143 20.67 -16.18 25.50
C ASN A 143 21.30 -14.78 25.29
N ALA A 144 20.63 -13.85 24.61
CA ALA A 144 21.19 -12.56 24.20
C ALA A 144 20.24 -11.35 24.39
N LYS A 145 19.46 -11.31 25.48
CA LYS A 145 18.47 -10.23 25.72
C LYS A 145 19.02 -8.80 25.58
N SER A 146 20.20 -8.50 26.14
CA SER A 146 20.76 -7.14 26.17
C SER A 146 21.30 -6.63 24.82
N SER A 147 21.55 -7.50 23.84
CA SER A 147 21.83 -7.08 22.47
C SER A 147 20.56 -7.03 21.61
N LYS A 148 19.57 -7.88 21.89
CA LYS A 148 18.30 -7.94 21.14
C LYS A 148 17.57 -6.60 21.11
N ASP A 149 17.44 -5.94 22.27
CA ASP A 149 16.74 -4.65 22.37
C ASP A 149 17.47 -3.53 21.60
N LYS A 150 18.80 -3.61 21.51
CA LYS A 150 19.67 -2.66 20.79
C LYS A 150 19.84 -3.00 19.29
N PHE A 151 19.37 -4.17 18.88
CA PHE A 151 19.33 -4.61 17.49
C PHE A 151 17.97 -4.30 16.85
N LEU A 152 16.88 -4.55 17.59
CA LEU A 152 15.53 -4.20 17.17
C LEU A 152 15.32 -2.69 16.97
N SER A 153 16.07 -1.83 17.69
CA SER A 153 16.01 -0.37 17.53
C SER A 153 16.51 0.17 16.17
N LEU A 154 17.04 -0.68 15.29
CA LEU A 154 17.45 -0.31 13.92
C LEU A 154 16.36 -0.56 12.87
N TYR A 155 15.22 -1.16 13.23
CA TYR A 155 14.19 -1.54 12.28
C TYR A 155 12.85 -0.90 12.64
N TYR A 156 12.09 -0.48 11.63
CA TYR A 156 10.77 0.07 11.84
C TYR A 156 9.78 -1.08 12.17
N PRO A 157 9.08 -1.05 13.32
CA PRO A 157 8.17 -2.13 13.70
C PRO A 157 6.90 -2.15 12.84
N VAL A 158 6.38 -3.35 12.58
CA VAL A 158 5.05 -3.55 12.00
C VAL A 158 4.01 -3.48 13.11
N ASP A 159 2.93 -2.73 12.90
CA ASP A 159 1.81 -2.67 13.86
C ASP A 159 0.92 -3.91 13.73
N ASP A 160 1.09 -4.84 14.67
CA ASP A 160 0.31 -6.08 14.76
C ASP A 160 -1.14 -5.85 15.19
N ALA A 161 -1.40 -4.84 16.01
CA ALA A 161 -2.75 -4.53 16.47
C ALA A 161 -3.63 -4.00 15.33
N VAL A 162 -3.05 -3.29 14.35
CA VAL A 162 -3.70 -2.91 13.08
C VAL A 162 -3.80 -4.10 12.12
N THR A 163 -2.73 -4.86 11.88
CA THR A 163 -2.77 -5.96 10.89
C THR A 163 -3.57 -7.19 11.36
N GLY A 164 -3.81 -7.33 12.66
CA GLY A 164 -4.65 -8.36 13.26
C GLY A 164 -4.11 -9.77 13.03
N LEU A 165 -2.81 -9.98 13.23
CA LEU A 165 -2.18 -11.30 13.26
C LEU A 165 -2.52 -12.04 14.57
N THR A 166 -2.48 -13.37 14.54
CA THR A 166 -2.50 -14.22 15.75
C THR A 166 -1.14 -14.23 16.46
N ASP A 167 -1.09 -14.68 17.71
CA ASP A 167 0.18 -14.85 18.44
C ASP A 167 1.15 -15.79 17.72
N GLU A 168 0.64 -16.84 17.08
CA GLU A 168 1.42 -17.78 16.27
C GLU A 168 1.97 -17.12 15.00
N GLN A 169 1.16 -16.31 14.32
CA GLN A 169 1.59 -15.53 13.14
C GLN A 169 2.64 -14.45 13.50
N MET A 170 2.50 -13.81 14.67
CA MET A 170 3.51 -12.89 15.18
C MET A 170 4.82 -13.63 15.54
N GLN A 171 4.73 -14.81 16.16
CA GLN A 171 5.91 -15.65 16.43
C GLN A 171 6.60 -16.12 15.15
N LEU A 172 5.84 -16.53 14.12
CA LEU A 172 6.36 -16.88 12.80
C LEU A 172 7.11 -15.70 12.18
N ARG A 173 6.50 -14.50 12.13
CA ARG A 173 7.14 -13.31 11.56
C ARG A 173 8.41 -12.95 12.32
N ASN A 174 8.37 -12.95 13.65
CA ASN A 174 9.54 -12.60 14.48
C ASN A 174 10.68 -13.62 14.30
N THR A 175 10.37 -14.90 14.08
CA THR A 175 11.34 -15.95 13.75
C THR A 175 11.92 -15.75 12.35
N ALA A 176 11.07 -15.49 11.35
CA ALA A 176 11.47 -15.23 9.96
C ALA A 176 12.37 -13.99 9.85
N PHE A 177 11.97 -12.87 10.47
CA PHE A 177 12.78 -11.66 10.60
C PHE A 177 14.16 -11.96 11.23
N THR A 178 14.19 -12.68 12.35
CA THR A 178 15.45 -13.02 13.04
C THR A 178 16.38 -13.88 12.17
N LEU A 179 15.82 -14.83 11.43
CA LEU A 179 16.57 -15.62 10.43
C LEU A 179 17.14 -14.72 9.33
N VAL A 180 16.31 -13.84 8.77
CA VAL A 180 16.65 -12.98 7.63
C VAL A 180 17.81 -12.04 7.97
N GLN A 181 17.77 -11.35 9.11
CA GLN A 181 18.87 -10.44 9.47
C GLN A 181 20.18 -11.18 9.83
N LYS A 182 20.07 -12.43 10.31
CA LYS A 182 21.24 -13.27 10.63
C LYS A 182 21.90 -13.85 9.38
N GLU A 183 21.13 -14.42 8.47
CA GLU A 183 21.65 -15.27 7.38
C GLU A 183 21.66 -14.61 5.99
N LEU A 184 20.84 -13.57 5.78
CA LEU A 184 20.53 -13.04 4.45
C LEU A 184 20.87 -11.55 4.28
N GLU A 185 20.47 -10.67 5.21
CA GLU A 185 20.66 -9.21 5.08
C GLU A 185 22.13 -8.82 4.84
N GLN A 186 23.03 -9.35 5.69
CA GLN A 186 24.48 -9.10 5.61
C GLN A 186 25.10 -9.47 4.25
N LYS A 187 24.43 -10.36 3.51
CA LYS A 187 24.87 -10.88 2.20
C LYS A 187 24.10 -10.24 1.04
N ALA A 188 22.94 -9.64 1.27
CA ALA A 188 22.03 -9.15 0.24
C ALA A 188 22.69 -8.17 -0.76
N GLN A 189 23.60 -7.30 -0.27
CA GLN A 189 24.35 -6.39 -1.12
C GLN A 189 25.44 -7.10 -1.96
N GLU A 190 26.06 -8.18 -1.47
CA GLU A 190 26.98 -8.99 -2.29
C GLU A 190 26.19 -9.77 -3.35
N ILE A 191 25.07 -10.38 -2.95
CA ILE A 191 24.17 -11.15 -3.83
C ILE A 191 23.68 -10.29 -5.01
N ASP A 192 23.26 -9.04 -4.76
CA ASP A 192 22.81 -8.14 -5.83
C ASP A 192 23.97 -7.63 -6.71
N ARG A 193 25.13 -7.27 -6.12
CA ARG A 193 26.30 -6.80 -6.88
C ARG A 193 26.88 -7.89 -7.80
N ASN A 194 27.11 -9.08 -7.25
CA ASN A 194 27.74 -10.21 -7.94
C ASN A 194 26.73 -11.00 -8.81
N ASP A 195 25.43 -10.68 -8.69
CA ASP A 195 24.33 -11.42 -9.32
C ASP A 195 24.44 -12.94 -9.09
N ASN A 196 24.70 -13.35 -7.84
CA ASN A 196 24.85 -14.76 -7.46
C ASN A 196 24.73 -14.94 -5.94
N PHE A 197 23.90 -15.89 -5.49
CA PHE A 197 23.91 -16.35 -4.10
C PHE A 197 24.58 -17.72 -4.00
N ARG A 198 25.89 -17.72 -3.68
CA ARG A 198 26.72 -18.93 -3.63
C ARG A 198 26.22 -20.00 -2.63
N GLU A 199 25.53 -19.57 -1.59
CA GLU A 199 25.08 -20.40 -0.47
C GLU A 199 23.59 -20.81 -0.59
N LEU A 200 22.95 -20.52 -1.72
CA LEU A 200 21.51 -20.76 -1.98
C LEU A 200 21.04 -22.15 -1.53
N ARG A 201 21.82 -23.20 -1.80
CA ARG A 201 21.49 -24.59 -1.45
C ARG A 201 21.54 -24.90 0.04
N ASP A 202 22.38 -24.21 0.81
CA ASP A 202 22.43 -24.40 2.27
C ASP A 202 21.39 -23.53 2.97
N PHE A 203 21.12 -22.33 2.44
CA PHE A 203 19.96 -21.53 2.88
C PHE A 203 18.62 -22.25 2.62
N TRP A 204 18.49 -22.98 1.50
CA TRP A 204 17.31 -23.80 1.23
C TRP A 204 17.10 -24.91 2.27
N LYS A 205 18.17 -25.59 2.71
CA LYS A 205 18.09 -26.58 3.81
C LYS A 205 17.69 -25.93 5.13
N ILE A 206 18.14 -24.71 5.41
CA ILE A 206 17.72 -23.96 6.61
C ILE A 206 16.21 -23.66 6.54
N LEU A 207 15.70 -23.17 5.39
CA LEU A 207 14.26 -22.96 5.21
C LEU A 207 13.45 -24.27 5.29
N GLY A 208 13.99 -25.38 4.78
CA GLY A 208 13.34 -26.69 4.87
C GLY A 208 13.28 -27.23 6.30
N ASN A 209 14.37 -27.15 7.05
CA ASN A 209 14.43 -27.52 8.47
C ASN A 209 13.50 -26.66 9.36
N LEU A 210 13.10 -25.48 8.90
CA LEU A 210 12.14 -24.58 9.57
C LEU A 210 10.68 -24.79 9.10
N GLY A 211 10.41 -25.75 8.21
CA GLY A 211 9.07 -25.96 7.66
C GLY A 211 8.56 -24.83 6.75
N ALA A 212 9.44 -23.92 6.32
CA ALA A 212 9.08 -22.78 5.48
C ALA A 212 8.93 -23.17 4.01
N LEU A 213 9.72 -24.12 3.50
CA LEU A 213 9.60 -24.57 2.11
C LEU A 213 8.32 -25.40 1.90
N GLY A 214 7.51 -24.97 0.94
CA GLY A 214 6.25 -25.65 0.64
C GLY A 214 5.22 -25.58 1.77
N ILE A 215 5.24 -24.53 2.60
CA ILE A 215 4.43 -24.39 3.82
C ILE A 215 2.92 -24.70 3.64
N THR A 216 2.34 -24.41 2.48
CA THR A 216 0.92 -24.68 2.12
C THR A 216 0.66 -26.08 1.51
N ALA A 217 1.66 -26.97 1.49
CA ALA A 217 1.52 -28.33 0.99
C ALA A 217 1.08 -29.32 2.08
N ASP A 218 0.66 -30.52 1.66
CA ASP A 218 0.13 -31.56 2.56
C ASP A 218 1.22 -32.08 3.54
N PRO A 219 0.99 -32.03 4.88
CA PRO A 219 1.95 -32.50 5.87
C PRO A 219 2.43 -33.94 5.71
N LYS A 220 1.68 -34.82 5.03
CA LYS A 220 2.14 -36.20 4.78
C LYS A 220 3.41 -36.30 3.91
N TYR A 221 3.88 -35.18 3.35
CA TYR A 221 5.13 -35.08 2.61
C TYR A 221 6.20 -34.21 3.30
N GLY A 222 6.07 -33.92 4.60
CA GLY A 222 7.05 -33.11 5.34
C GLY A 222 6.90 -31.60 5.14
N ALA A 223 5.71 -31.16 4.74
CA ALA A 223 5.30 -29.75 4.79
C ALA A 223 4.62 -29.43 6.13
N THR A 224 4.39 -28.14 6.40
CA THR A 224 3.72 -27.68 7.64
C THR A 224 2.19 -27.68 7.54
N GLY A 225 1.63 -27.48 6.34
CA GLY A 225 0.18 -27.45 6.10
C GLY A 225 -0.52 -26.18 6.60
N SER A 226 0.20 -25.06 6.68
CA SER A 226 -0.35 -23.75 7.09
C SER A 226 -1.09 -23.05 5.95
N GLY A 227 -1.69 -21.89 6.22
CA GLY A 227 -2.42 -21.09 5.26
C GLY A 227 -1.55 -20.21 4.37
N PHE A 228 -2.22 -19.48 3.49
CA PHE A 228 -1.63 -18.44 2.65
C PHE A 228 -1.16 -17.25 3.48
N MET A 229 -1.79 -16.95 4.62
CA MET A 229 -1.33 -15.91 5.56
C MET A 229 0.08 -16.19 6.09
N GLU A 230 0.40 -17.42 6.49
CA GLU A 230 1.76 -17.78 6.96
C GLU A 230 2.79 -17.73 5.82
N ASN A 231 2.39 -18.16 4.62
CA ASN A 231 3.23 -18.08 3.41
C ASN A 231 3.54 -16.62 3.02
N ILE A 232 2.55 -15.72 3.16
CA ILE A 232 2.70 -14.27 2.97
C ILE A 232 3.65 -13.66 4.00
N ILE A 233 3.53 -14.04 5.28
CA ILE A 233 4.43 -13.56 6.35
C ILE A 233 5.89 -13.93 6.05
N LEU A 234 6.14 -15.18 5.63
CA LEU A 234 7.47 -15.63 5.23
C LEU A 234 8.00 -14.87 4.00
N MET A 235 7.16 -14.72 2.97
CA MET A 235 7.52 -14.01 1.74
C MET A 235 7.79 -12.52 1.98
N GLU A 236 7.07 -11.88 2.91
CA GLU A 236 7.28 -10.48 3.29
C GLU A 236 8.64 -10.28 3.96
N GLU A 237 8.94 -11.03 5.03
CA GLU A 237 10.21 -10.87 5.76
C GLU A 237 11.42 -11.33 4.93
N LEU A 238 11.29 -12.41 4.14
CA LEU A 238 12.34 -12.77 3.17
C LEU A 238 12.63 -11.62 2.19
N SER A 239 11.59 -10.90 1.75
CA SER A 239 11.74 -9.80 0.78
C SER A 239 12.28 -8.52 1.41
N ARG A 240 12.02 -8.32 2.71
CA ARG A 240 12.62 -7.25 3.53
C ARG A 240 14.14 -7.35 3.58
N GLY A 241 14.70 -8.55 3.69
CA GLY A 241 16.16 -8.76 3.63
C GLY A 241 16.70 -8.90 2.21
N SER A 242 16.04 -9.67 1.33
CA SER A 242 16.38 -9.73 -0.09
C SER A 242 15.21 -10.21 -0.96
N ALA A 243 14.63 -9.27 -1.70
CA ALA A 243 13.59 -9.56 -2.70
C ALA A 243 14.02 -10.57 -3.78
N ALA A 244 15.33 -10.74 -4.04
CA ALA A 244 15.84 -11.78 -4.92
C ALA A 244 15.59 -13.19 -4.37
N ILE A 245 15.86 -13.38 -3.07
CA ILE A 245 15.69 -14.67 -2.40
C ILE A 245 14.22 -14.93 -2.08
N ALA A 246 13.44 -13.89 -1.77
CA ALA A 246 11.98 -13.98 -1.70
C ALA A 246 11.36 -14.41 -3.04
N LEU A 247 11.77 -13.81 -4.16
CA LEU A 247 11.28 -14.23 -5.48
C LEU A 247 11.62 -15.71 -5.75
N SER A 248 12.85 -16.15 -5.43
CA SER A 248 13.25 -17.56 -5.55
C SER A 248 12.39 -18.49 -4.68
N TYR A 249 12.11 -18.08 -3.44
CA TYR A 249 11.22 -18.77 -2.51
C TYR A 249 9.78 -18.86 -3.05
N GLY A 250 9.22 -17.78 -3.57
CA GLY A 250 7.88 -17.77 -4.17
C GLY A 250 7.77 -18.71 -5.38
N ILE A 251 8.79 -18.73 -6.25
CA ILE A 251 8.84 -19.65 -7.39
C ILE A 251 8.95 -21.12 -6.93
N HIS A 252 9.70 -21.40 -5.87
CA HIS A 252 9.79 -22.73 -5.26
C HIS A 252 8.49 -23.14 -4.54
N SER A 253 8.15 -22.47 -3.44
CA SER A 253 7.13 -22.89 -2.47
C SER A 253 5.71 -22.67 -2.97
N ASN A 254 5.50 -21.61 -3.77
CA ASN A 254 4.16 -21.18 -4.16
C ASN A 254 3.81 -21.53 -5.61
N LEU A 255 4.75 -21.47 -6.56
CA LEU A 255 4.49 -21.88 -7.95
C LEU A 255 4.79 -23.36 -8.20
N CYS A 256 6.00 -23.86 -7.89
CA CYS A 256 6.35 -25.25 -8.18
C CYS A 256 5.66 -26.25 -7.22
N VAL A 257 5.86 -26.09 -5.91
CA VAL A 257 5.35 -27.03 -4.89
C VAL A 257 3.82 -27.11 -4.91
N ASN A 258 3.09 -25.98 -4.91
CA ASN A 258 1.63 -26.02 -4.88
C ASN A 258 1.01 -26.62 -6.15
N GLN A 259 1.65 -26.51 -7.33
CA GLN A 259 1.16 -27.16 -8.54
C GLN A 259 1.32 -28.70 -8.46
N ILE A 260 2.43 -29.18 -7.90
CA ILE A 260 2.62 -30.62 -7.60
C ILE A 260 1.66 -31.09 -6.51
N ASN A 261 1.41 -30.28 -5.47
CA ASN A 261 0.47 -30.61 -4.40
C ASN A 261 -0.99 -30.66 -4.88
N ARG A 262 -1.38 -29.78 -5.82
CA ARG A 262 -2.74 -29.75 -6.40
C ARG A 262 -2.98 -30.84 -7.45
N HIS A 263 -2.03 -31.07 -8.37
CA HIS A 263 -2.25 -31.92 -9.57
C HIS A 263 -1.38 -33.17 -9.68
N GLY A 264 -0.46 -33.38 -8.74
CA GLY A 264 0.38 -34.57 -8.72
C GLY A 264 -0.41 -35.84 -8.35
N THR A 265 -0.13 -36.93 -9.04
CA THR A 265 -0.49 -38.28 -8.55
C THR A 265 0.25 -38.57 -7.24
N GLU A 266 -0.28 -39.46 -6.40
CA GLU A 266 0.38 -39.83 -5.13
C GLU A 266 1.84 -40.29 -5.32
N LYS A 267 2.16 -40.99 -6.43
CA LYS A 267 3.54 -41.36 -6.77
C LYS A 267 4.44 -40.15 -7.05
N GLN A 268 3.95 -39.17 -7.81
CA GLN A 268 4.69 -37.92 -8.07
C GLN A 268 4.88 -37.11 -6.78
N LYS A 269 3.82 -36.99 -5.96
CA LYS A 269 3.86 -36.30 -4.67
C LYS A 269 4.90 -36.93 -3.73
N GLN A 270 4.85 -38.25 -3.53
CA GLN A 270 5.84 -38.99 -2.74
C GLN A 270 7.28 -38.84 -3.27
N LYS A 271 7.47 -38.76 -4.60
CA LYS A 271 8.80 -38.60 -5.23
C LYS A 271 9.39 -37.20 -5.05
N TYR A 272 8.59 -36.15 -5.21
CA TYR A 272 9.11 -34.77 -5.31
C TYR A 272 8.87 -33.90 -4.07
N LEU A 273 7.71 -34.01 -3.41
CA LEU A 273 7.36 -33.06 -2.33
C LEU A 273 8.29 -33.15 -1.11
N PRO A 274 8.65 -34.35 -0.57
CA PRO A 274 9.59 -34.43 0.56
C PRO A 274 10.96 -33.80 0.28
N LYS A 275 11.39 -33.80 -0.98
CA LYS A 275 12.67 -33.23 -1.42
C LYS A 275 12.63 -31.72 -1.60
N LEU A 276 11.48 -31.20 -2.03
CA LEU A 276 11.24 -29.76 -2.11
C LEU A 276 11.08 -29.16 -0.70
N CYS A 277 10.24 -29.77 0.14
CA CYS A 277 10.01 -29.31 1.52
C CYS A 277 11.26 -29.39 2.41
N SER A 278 12.12 -30.39 2.24
CA SER A 278 13.42 -30.46 2.97
C SER A 278 14.52 -29.55 2.40
N GLY A 279 14.32 -28.94 1.24
CA GLY A 279 15.36 -28.17 0.55
C GLY A 279 16.47 -29.01 -0.08
N GLU A 280 16.30 -30.34 -0.20
CA GLU A 280 17.17 -31.17 -1.06
C GLU A 280 17.11 -30.66 -2.51
N TYR A 281 15.89 -30.42 -3.00
CA TYR A 281 15.60 -29.95 -4.36
C TYR A 281 15.18 -28.48 -4.37
N ILE A 282 15.49 -27.79 -5.48
CA ILE A 282 14.91 -26.50 -5.83
C ILE A 282 13.87 -26.70 -6.94
N GLY A 283 12.70 -26.05 -6.80
CA GLY A 283 11.63 -26.06 -7.79
C GLY A 283 11.60 -24.80 -8.67
N ALA A 284 11.18 -24.96 -9.93
CA ALA A 284 10.83 -23.87 -10.84
C ALA A 284 9.52 -24.14 -11.59
N LEU A 285 8.97 -23.12 -12.25
CA LEU A 285 7.81 -23.23 -13.13
C LEU A 285 8.09 -22.48 -14.44
N ALA A 286 7.78 -23.10 -15.59
CA ALA A 286 8.06 -22.60 -16.91
C ALA A 286 6.84 -22.60 -17.84
N MET A 287 6.14 -21.45 -17.89
CA MET A 287 5.05 -21.19 -18.84
C MET A 287 5.49 -20.32 -20.03
N SER A 288 6.30 -19.28 -19.78
CA SER A 288 6.57 -18.16 -20.69
C SER A 288 7.55 -18.48 -21.82
N GLU A 289 7.37 -17.82 -22.97
CA GLU A 289 8.24 -17.87 -24.14
C GLU A 289 8.41 -16.47 -24.76
N PRO A 290 9.44 -16.20 -25.58
CA PRO A 290 9.73 -14.86 -26.10
C PRO A 290 8.59 -14.21 -26.89
N GLY A 291 7.72 -15.02 -27.50
CA GLY A 291 6.55 -14.56 -28.26
C GLY A 291 5.20 -14.78 -27.58
N SER A 292 5.15 -15.23 -26.31
CA SER A 292 3.90 -15.62 -25.64
C SER A 292 3.92 -15.36 -24.12
N GLY A 293 4.53 -14.23 -23.69
CA GLY A 293 4.69 -13.88 -22.28
C GLY A 293 3.37 -13.51 -21.57
N SER A 294 2.57 -12.62 -22.17
CA SER A 294 1.25 -12.22 -21.64
C SER A 294 0.10 -13.11 -22.14
N ASP A 295 0.23 -13.66 -23.35
CA ASP A 295 -0.68 -14.65 -23.92
C ASP A 295 -0.05 -16.05 -23.86
N VAL A 296 -0.04 -16.62 -22.66
CA VAL A 296 0.63 -17.90 -22.38
C VAL A 296 0.02 -19.09 -23.12
N VAL A 297 -1.21 -19.01 -23.65
CA VAL A 297 -1.81 -20.11 -24.43
C VAL A 297 -1.36 -20.14 -25.90
N SER A 298 -0.73 -19.05 -26.39
CA SER A 298 -0.07 -19.00 -27.70
C SER A 298 1.37 -19.56 -27.70
N MET A 299 1.73 -20.32 -26.66
CA MET A 299 3.03 -21.00 -26.52
C MET A 299 3.34 -21.95 -27.67
N ARG A 300 4.63 -22.07 -28.01
CA ARG A 300 5.16 -22.81 -29.17
C ARG A 300 5.93 -24.07 -28.82
N LEU A 301 6.47 -24.23 -27.59
CA LEU A 301 7.10 -25.47 -27.12
C LEU A 301 6.15 -26.65 -27.35
N ARG A 302 6.62 -27.71 -28.03
CA ARG A 302 5.80 -28.88 -28.37
C ARG A 302 6.22 -30.12 -27.61
N ALA A 303 5.28 -31.03 -27.37
CA ALA A 303 5.51 -32.33 -26.76
C ALA A 303 4.84 -33.43 -27.60
N ALA A 304 5.63 -34.20 -28.34
CA ALA A 304 5.13 -35.27 -29.21
C ALA A 304 5.17 -36.62 -28.50
N LYS A 305 4.03 -37.31 -28.39
CA LYS A 305 3.91 -38.62 -27.73
C LYS A 305 4.59 -39.72 -28.56
N LYS A 306 5.42 -40.55 -27.92
CA LYS A 306 6.22 -41.63 -28.52
C LYS A 306 6.16 -42.87 -27.62
N GLY A 307 5.03 -43.58 -27.66
CA GLY A 307 4.80 -44.76 -26.83
C GLY A 307 4.67 -44.40 -25.35
N ASN A 308 5.67 -44.78 -24.54
CA ASN A 308 5.71 -44.58 -23.08
C ASN A 308 6.30 -43.24 -22.62
N HIS A 309 6.74 -42.38 -23.54
CA HIS A 309 7.28 -41.06 -23.24
C HIS A 309 6.77 -40.01 -24.24
N TYR A 310 7.02 -38.73 -23.93
CA TYR A 310 6.92 -37.60 -24.83
C TYR A 310 8.32 -37.13 -25.21
N VAL A 311 8.42 -36.52 -26.39
CA VAL A 311 9.62 -35.83 -26.87
C VAL A 311 9.31 -34.35 -26.96
N LEU A 312 9.96 -33.54 -26.14
CA LEU A 312 9.78 -32.09 -26.06
C LEU A 312 10.80 -31.36 -26.93
N ASN A 313 10.33 -30.40 -27.72
CA ASN A 313 11.16 -29.61 -28.63
C ASN A 313 10.75 -28.13 -28.66
N GLY A 314 11.71 -27.22 -28.46
CA GLY A 314 11.54 -25.77 -28.35
C GLY A 314 12.10 -25.21 -27.04
N ASN A 315 11.81 -23.95 -26.71
CA ASN A 315 12.41 -23.25 -25.56
C ASN A 315 11.35 -22.67 -24.61
N LYS A 316 11.74 -22.36 -23.37
CA LYS A 316 11.00 -21.49 -22.42
C LYS A 316 11.90 -20.35 -21.95
N PHE A 317 11.39 -19.13 -21.85
CA PHE A 317 12.19 -17.94 -21.59
C PHE A 317 11.76 -17.22 -20.31
N TRP A 318 12.70 -16.51 -19.67
CA TRP A 318 12.49 -15.78 -18.40
C TRP A 318 12.15 -16.71 -17.21
N ILE A 319 12.80 -17.88 -17.13
CA ILE A 319 12.50 -18.87 -16.10
C ILE A 319 13.37 -18.66 -14.86
N THR A 320 12.78 -18.03 -13.85
CA THR A 320 13.36 -17.89 -12.51
C THR A 320 13.56 -19.26 -11.86
N ASN A 321 14.64 -19.41 -11.09
CA ASN A 321 15.17 -20.66 -10.55
C ASN A 321 15.65 -21.66 -11.62
N GLY A 322 15.48 -21.39 -12.92
CA GLY A 322 15.83 -22.30 -14.02
C GLY A 322 17.24 -22.91 -13.93
N PRO A 323 18.31 -22.13 -13.66
CA PRO A 323 19.66 -22.67 -13.52
C PRO A 323 19.86 -23.57 -12.30
N ASP A 324 19.12 -23.36 -11.22
CA ASP A 324 19.31 -24.04 -9.94
C ASP A 324 18.36 -25.21 -9.70
N ALA A 325 17.20 -25.21 -10.35
CA ALA A 325 16.12 -26.15 -10.09
C ALA A 325 16.46 -27.59 -10.49
N ASP A 326 16.08 -28.55 -9.65
CA ASP A 326 16.21 -29.98 -9.92
C ASP A 326 14.95 -30.55 -10.58
N VAL A 327 13.79 -29.93 -10.29
CA VAL A 327 12.48 -30.27 -10.87
C VAL A 327 11.74 -29.00 -11.30
N LEU A 328 11.16 -29.04 -12.50
CA LEU A 328 10.48 -27.91 -13.14
C LEU A 328 9.08 -28.31 -13.60
N VAL A 329 8.07 -27.48 -13.31
CA VAL A 329 6.72 -27.60 -13.88
C VAL A 329 6.69 -26.89 -15.24
N VAL A 330 6.65 -27.64 -16.34
CA VAL A 330 6.78 -27.10 -17.71
C VAL A 330 5.49 -27.34 -18.51
N TYR A 331 5.04 -26.32 -19.23
CA TYR A 331 3.82 -26.40 -20.05
C TYR A 331 4.16 -26.45 -21.55
N ALA A 332 3.67 -27.46 -22.26
CA ALA A 332 3.96 -27.67 -23.69
C ALA A 332 2.72 -28.08 -24.51
N LYS A 333 2.69 -27.69 -25.80
CA LYS A 333 1.61 -28.04 -26.73
C LYS A 333 1.73 -29.49 -27.18
N THR A 334 0.75 -30.30 -26.80
CA THR A 334 0.62 -31.76 -27.04
C THR A 334 -0.30 -32.06 -28.22
N ASP A 335 -1.34 -31.25 -28.43
CA ASP A 335 -2.16 -31.24 -29.65
C ASP A 335 -1.97 -29.91 -30.39
N ALA A 336 -1.44 -29.97 -31.61
CA ALA A 336 -1.25 -28.80 -32.46
C ALA A 336 -2.54 -28.32 -33.14
N THR A 337 -3.53 -29.19 -33.31
CA THR A 337 -4.75 -29.03 -34.12
C THR A 337 -5.98 -28.58 -33.33
N GLY A 338 -6.03 -28.85 -32.02
CA GLY A 338 -7.03 -28.33 -31.11
C GLY A 338 -7.03 -26.80 -30.99
N LYS A 339 -8.15 -26.25 -30.47
CA LYS A 339 -8.28 -24.83 -30.12
C LYS A 339 -7.15 -24.42 -29.16
N PRO A 340 -6.60 -23.19 -29.19
CA PRO A 340 -5.43 -22.82 -28.36
C PRO A 340 -5.54 -23.18 -26.87
N GLN A 341 -6.74 -23.05 -26.28
CA GLN A 341 -7.04 -23.41 -24.90
C GLN A 341 -7.19 -24.93 -24.61
N HIS A 342 -7.09 -25.80 -25.60
CA HIS A 342 -7.29 -27.26 -25.55
C HIS A 342 -6.21 -27.96 -26.38
N GLY A 343 -5.18 -28.50 -25.73
CA GLY A 343 -4.01 -29.04 -26.42
C GLY A 343 -2.66 -28.71 -25.77
N ILE A 344 -2.65 -28.11 -24.58
CA ILE A 344 -1.46 -27.91 -23.75
C ILE A 344 -1.49 -28.93 -22.61
N THR A 345 -0.34 -29.51 -22.27
CA THR A 345 -0.16 -30.43 -21.15
C THR A 345 0.93 -29.88 -20.22
N ALA A 346 0.78 -30.13 -18.91
CA ALA A 346 1.80 -29.81 -17.91
C ALA A 346 2.67 -31.05 -17.65
N PHE A 347 3.97 -30.83 -17.46
CA PHE A 347 4.99 -31.88 -17.29
C PHE A 347 5.89 -31.55 -16.10
N LEU A 348 6.39 -32.60 -15.45
CA LEU A 348 7.47 -32.52 -14.47
C LEU A 348 8.77 -32.89 -15.16
N ILE A 349 9.68 -31.93 -15.29
CA ILE A 349 10.99 -32.11 -15.94
C ILE A 349 12.05 -32.15 -14.85
N GLU A 350 12.94 -33.15 -14.90
CA GLU A 350 14.10 -33.20 -14.01
C GLU A 350 15.34 -32.67 -14.72
N LYS A 351 16.24 -31.99 -13.99
CA LYS A 351 17.48 -31.40 -14.52
C LYS A 351 18.45 -32.40 -15.18
N LYS A 352 18.19 -33.71 -15.06
CA LYS A 352 18.99 -34.81 -15.62
C LYS A 352 18.33 -35.54 -16.79
N PHE A 353 17.21 -35.05 -17.33
CA PHE A 353 16.58 -35.68 -18.49
C PHE A 353 17.38 -35.41 -19.77
N ASP A 354 17.63 -36.47 -20.55
CA ASP A 354 18.22 -36.37 -21.90
C ASP A 354 17.48 -35.29 -22.71
N GLY A 355 18.24 -34.39 -23.34
CA GLY A 355 17.71 -33.32 -24.19
C GLY A 355 17.18 -32.08 -23.45
N PHE A 356 17.23 -32.04 -22.12
CA PHE A 356 16.97 -30.82 -21.35
C PHE A 356 18.27 -30.06 -21.05
N SER A 357 18.29 -28.75 -21.26
CA SER A 357 19.40 -27.88 -20.82
C SER A 357 18.94 -26.46 -20.48
N THR A 358 19.85 -25.66 -19.92
CA THR A 358 19.65 -24.24 -19.63
C THR A 358 20.67 -23.40 -20.40
N ALA A 359 20.21 -22.37 -21.09
CA ALA A 359 21.08 -21.40 -21.75
C ALA A 359 21.68 -20.39 -20.75
N GLN A 360 22.28 -19.31 -21.27
CA GLN A 360 22.90 -18.28 -20.44
C GLN A 360 21.91 -17.69 -19.41
N LYS A 361 22.42 -17.43 -18.21
CA LYS A 361 21.71 -16.63 -17.20
C LYS A 361 21.49 -15.20 -17.70
N LEU A 362 20.28 -14.69 -17.54
CA LEU A 362 19.89 -13.32 -17.84
C LEU A 362 20.32 -12.38 -16.71
N ASP A 363 21.04 -11.31 -17.03
CA ASP A 363 21.24 -10.17 -16.10
C ASP A 363 19.94 -9.37 -15.98
N LYS A 364 19.63 -8.87 -14.78
CA LYS A 364 18.36 -8.20 -14.46
C LYS A 364 18.60 -6.84 -13.85
N LEU A 365 17.68 -5.90 -14.11
CA LEU A 365 17.70 -4.54 -13.57
C LEU A 365 17.69 -4.48 -12.03
N GLY A 366 17.18 -5.52 -11.39
CA GLY A 366 17.15 -5.70 -9.93
C GLY A 366 16.73 -7.13 -9.57
N MET A 367 16.63 -7.43 -8.28
CA MET A 367 16.48 -8.80 -7.77
C MET A 367 17.60 -9.73 -8.28
N ARG A 368 18.83 -9.20 -8.36
CA ARG A 368 20.02 -9.94 -8.81
C ARG A 368 20.40 -10.96 -7.73
N GLY A 369 20.94 -12.09 -8.16
CA GLY A 369 21.09 -13.32 -7.36
C GLY A 369 19.87 -14.26 -7.38
N SER A 370 18.70 -13.77 -7.83
CA SER A 370 17.59 -14.65 -8.22
C SER A 370 17.88 -15.14 -9.65
N ASN A 371 18.46 -16.33 -9.79
CA ASN A 371 18.91 -16.83 -11.09
C ASN A 371 17.72 -17.02 -12.05
N THR A 372 17.91 -16.64 -13.32
CA THR A 372 16.85 -16.65 -14.35
C THR A 372 17.50 -16.94 -15.71
N CYS A 373 16.94 -17.84 -16.51
CA CYS A 373 17.50 -18.22 -17.81
C CYS A 373 16.43 -18.54 -18.86
N GLU A 374 16.89 -18.88 -20.05
CA GLU A 374 16.14 -19.68 -21.01
C GLU A 374 16.40 -21.18 -20.77
N LEU A 375 15.34 -21.98 -20.87
CA LEU A 375 15.37 -23.44 -20.90
C LEU A 375 15.29 -23.90 -22.36
N VAL A 376 16.10 -24.89 -22.73
CA VAL A 376 16.18 -25.45 -24.08
C VAL A 376 15.80 -26.94 -24.01
N PHE A 377 14.91 -27.36 -24.92
CA PHE A 377 14.46 -28.73 -25.07
C PHE A 377 14.77 -29.19 -26.50
N GLU A 378 15.72 -30.12 -26.63
CA GLU A 378 16.18 -30.71 -27.89
C GLU A 378 15.99 -32.23 -27.80
N ASP A 379 14.94 -32.74 -28.47
CA ASP A 379 14.43 -34.12 -28.35
C ASP A 379 14.30 -34.62 -26.89
N CYS A 380 13.89 -33.72 -25.99
CA CYS A 380 13.87 -33.97 -24.55
C CYS A 380 12.88 -35.07 -24.16
N LYS A 381 13.38 -36.17 -23.59
CA LYS A 381 12.55 -37.37 -23.30
C LYS A 381 11.92 -37.28 -21.92
N VAL A 382 10.58 -37.25 -21.89
CA VAL A 382 9.79 -37.08 -20.67
C VAL A 382 8.83 -38.27 -20.51
N PRO A 383 8.98 -39.12 -19.47
CA PRO A 383 8.10 -40.28 -19.26
C PRO A 383 6.62 -39.89 -19.15
N VAL A 384 5.69 -40.78 -19.56
CA VAL A 384 4.24 -40.51 -19.48
C VAL A 384 3.79 -40.31 -18.03
N GLU A 385 4.42 -40.99 -17.06
CA GLU A 385 4.22 -40.79 -15.62
C GLU A 385 4.74 -39.45 -15.07
N ASN A 386 5.40 -38.63 -15.90
CA ASN A 386 5.78 -37.25 -15.58
C ASN A 386 4.78 -36.21 -16.12
N VAL A 387 3.65 -36.60 -16.70
CA VAL A 387 2.51 -35.69 -16.95
C VAL A 387 1.90 -35.24 -15.63
N LEU A 388 1.78 -33.93 -15.42
CA LEU A 388 1.13 -33.34 -14.25
C LEU A 388 -0.35 -33.08 -14.55
N GLY A 389 -1.25 -33.60 -13.71
CA GLY A 389 -2.69 -33.55 -13.94
C GLY A 389 -3.12 -34.46 -15.10
N VAL A 390 -3.74 -33.89 -16.14
CA VAL A 390 -4.34 -34.64 -17.25
C VAL A 390 -3.85 -34.10 -18.60
N GLU A 391 -3.61 -35.00 -19.55
CA GLU A 391 -3.23 -34.70 -20.93
C GLU A 391 -4.24 -33.75 -21.60
N ASN A 392 -3.72 -32.75 -22.33
CA ASN A 392 -4.45 -31.64 -22.93
C ASN A 392 -5.23 -30.72 -21.96
N LYS A 393 -5.01 -30.84 -20.64
CA LYS A 393 -5.61 -29.98 -19.58
C LYS A 393 -4.61 -29.09 -18.85
N GLY A 394 -3.41 -28.89 -19.40
CA GLY A 394 -2.37 -28.03 -18.82
C GLY A 394 -2.81 -26.57 -18.56
N VAL A 395 -3.73 -26.02 -19.35
CA VAL A 395 -4.32 -24.69 -19.10
C VAL A 395 -5.14 -24.66 -17.80
N TYR A 396 -5.83 -25.75 -17.46
CA TYR A 396 -6.56 -25.88 -16.19
C TYR A 396 -5.60 -26.01 -15.00
N VAL A 397 -4.54 -26.81 -15.14
CA VAL A 397 -3.44 -26.91 -14.14
C VAL A 397 -2.89 -25.51 -13.83
N LEU A 398 -2.50 -24.77 -14.87
CA LEU A 398 -1.98 -23.41 -14.76
C LEU A 398 -2.98 -22.46 -14.05
N MET A 399 -4.20 -22.33 -14.59
CA MET A 399 -5.18 -21.35 -14.09
C MET A 399 -5.69 -21.66 -12.68
N SER A 400 -5.70 -22.93 -12.26
CA SER A 400 -6.11 -23.33 -10.90
C SER A 400 -5.19 -22.82 -9.77
N GLY A 401 -3.99 -22.34 -10.11
CA GLY A 401 -3.04 -21.76 -9.15
C GLY A 401 -2.89 -20.25 -9.24
N LEU A 402 -3.15 -19.67 -10.41
CA LEU A 402 -2.65 -18.34 -10.78
C LEU A 402 -3.10 -17.21 -9.84
N ASP A 403 -4.28 -17.30 -9.23
CA ASP A 403 -4.77 -16.31 -8.27
C ASP A 403 -4.12 -16.44 -6.88
N ILE A 404 -3.88 -17.65 -6.40
CA ILE A 404 -3.04 -17.89 -5.20
C ILE A 404 -1.60 -17.44 -5.48
N GLU A 405 -1.12 -17.70 -6.70
CA GLU A 405 0.23 -17.36 -7.13
C GLU A 405 0.47 -15.85 -7.13
N ARG A 406 -0.48 -15.05 -7.66
CA ARG A 406 -0.52 -13.58 -7.55
C ARG A 406 -0.55 -13.09 -6.10
N LEU A 407 -1.42 -13.67 -5.28
CA LEU A 407 -1.68 -13.25 -3.90
C LEU A 407 -0.42 -13.34 -3.03
N VAL A 408 0.26 -14.50 -3.01
CA VAL A 408 1.47 -14.66 -2.19
C VAL A 408 2.62 -13.83 -2.73
N LEU A 409 2.77 -13.70 -4.05
CA LEU A 409 3.82 -12.84 -4.64
C LEU A 409 3.66 -11.35 -4.27
N ALA A 410 2.45 -10.89 -3.94
CA ALA A 410 2.21 -9.52 -3.47
C ALA A 410 2.81 -9.21 -2.08
N ALA A 411 3.21 -10.21 -1.30
CA ALA A 411 3.99 -9.99 -0.08
C ALA A 411 5.41 -9.47 -0.38
N GLY A 412 5.98 -9.82 -1.54
CA GLY A 412 7.33 -9.39 -1.95
C GLY A 412 7.50 -7.87 -1.96
N PRO A 413 6.63 -7.11 -2.65
CA PRO A 413 6.69 -5.65 -2.61
C PRO A 413 6.28 -5.03 -1.26
N ILE A 414 5.53 -5.71 -0.37
CA ILE A 414 5.36 -5.25 1.03
C ILE A 414 6.70 -5.30 1.77
N GLY A 415 7.47 -6.39 1.65
CA GLY A 415 8.80 -6.50 2.26
C GLY A 415 9.77 -5.41 1.76
N LEU A 416 9.74 -5.10 0.46
CA LEU A 416 10.48 -3.97 -0.10
C LEU A 416 10.03 -2.60 0.45
N MET A 417 8.72 -2.38 0.62
CA MET A 417 8.20 -1.18 1.28
C MET A 417 8.67 -1.06 2.73
N GLN A 418 8.69 -2.17 3.46
CA GLN A 418 9.15 -2.22 4.84
C GLN A 418 10.66 -1.90 4.94
N ALA A 419 11.50 -2.51 4.09
CA ALA A 419 12.93 -2.22 4.02
C ALA A 419 13.22 -0.76 3.63
N ALA A 420 12.43 -0.20 2.71
CA ALA A 420 12.52 1.22 2.35
C ALA A 420 12.19 2.15 3.53
N CYS A 421 11.23 1.79 4.38
CA CYS A 421 10.94 2.51 5.63
C CYS A 421 12.08 2.36 6.64
N ASP A 422 12.57 1.15 6.88
CA ASP A 422 13.67 0.86 7.82
C ASP A 422 14.87 1.79 7.55
N VAL A 423 15.31 1.88 6.29
CA VAL A 423 16.43 2.74 5.87
C VAL A 423 16.07 4.23 5.93
N ALA A 424 14.95 4.64 5.34
CA ALA A 424 14.63 6.07 5.19
C ALA A 424 14.26 6.75 6.51
N PHE A 425 13.63 6.03 7.44
CA PHE A 425 13.20 6.58 8.73
C PHE A 425 14.42 6.77 9.64
N ASN A 426 15.33 5.80 9.69
CA ASN A 426 16.63 5.91 10.37
C ASN A 426 17.44 7.09 9.82
N TYR A 427 17.67 7.14 8.49
CA TYR A 427 18.47 8.21 7.90
C TYR A 427 17.87 9.60 8.11
N ALA A 428 16.54 9.74 8.01
CA ALA A 428 15.87 10.99 8.30
C ALA A 428 16.11 11.48 9.74
N HIS A 429 16.33 10.54 10.67
CA HIS A 429 16.57 10.83 12.07
C HIS A 429 18.04 11.08 12.43
N GLU A 430 18.97 10.37 11.80
CA GLU A 430 20.41 10.53 12.05
C GLU A 430 20.99 11.73 11.31
N ARG A 431 20.61 11.93 10.05
CA ARG A 431 21.20 12.95 9.18
C ARG A 431 20.86 14.35 9.66
N LYS A 432 21.88 15.18 9.88
CA LYS A 432 21.72 16.58 10.30
C LYS A 432 22.06 17.56 9.17
N GLN A 433 21.17 18.53 8.91
CA GLN A 433 21.39 19.68 8.04
C GLN A 433 20.76 20.95 8.65
N PHE A 434 21.37 22.11 8.37
CA PHE A 434 20.95 23.41 8.92
C PHE A 434 20.72 23.37 10.45
N GLY A 435 21.60 22.67 11.17
CA GLY A 435 21.55 22.53 12.64
C GLY A 435 20.61 21.45 13.19
N GLN A 436 19.78 20.78 12.37
CA GLN A 436 18.77 19.82 12.87
C GLN A 436 18.70 18.50 12.08
N ARG A 437 18.11 17.46 12.71
CA ARG A 437 17.76 16.18 12.07
C ARG A 437 16.83 16.44 10.87
N ILE A 438 17.08 15.85 9.69
CA ILE A 438 16.33 16.21 8.47
C ILE A 438 14.85 15.84 8.53
N GLY A 439 14.48 14.83 9.34
CA GLY A 439 13.09 14.48 9.67
C GLY A 439 12.29 15.63 10.30
N LYS A 440 12.92 16.71 10.78
CA LYS A 440 12.22 17.93 11.23
C LYS A 440 11.77 18.86 10.10
N PHE A 441 12.24 18.69 8.85
CA PHE A 441 11.77 19.49 7.72
C PHE A 441 10.44 18.94 7.18
N GLN A 442 9.45 19.81 6.99
CA GLN A 442 8.09 19.41 6.61
C GLN A 442 8.03 18.61 5.30
N MET A 443 8.91 18.92 4.33
CA MET A 443 9.03 18.16 3.07
C MET A 443 9.50 16.72 3.28
N ILE A 444 10.32 16.45 4.30
CA ILE A 444 10.72 15.10 4.68
C ILE A 444 9.59 14.42 5.46
N GLN A 445 8.96 15.12 6.40
CA GLN A 445 7.78 14.61 7.13
C GLN A 445 6.63 14.20 6.20
N SER A 446 6.41 14.93 5.10
CA SER A 446 5.46 14.56 4.06
C SER A 446 5.77 13.19 3.46
N LYS A 447 7.02 12.96 3.04
CA LYS A 447 7.43 11.69 2.43
C LYS A 447 7.41 10.53 3.43
N LEU A 448 7.85 10.76 4.67
CA LEU A 448 7.76 9.78 5.76
C LEU A 448 6.30 9.39 6.03
N ALA A 449 5.37 10.34 5.99
CA ALA A 449 3.93 10.08 6.13
C ALA A 449 3.35 9.33 4.93
N ASP A 450 3.75 9.66 3.71
CA ASP A 450 3.30 8.96 2.50
C ASP A 450 3.85 7.53 2.41
N MET A 451 5.05 7.28 2.97
CA MET A 451 5.64 5.95 3.19
C MET A 451 5.00 5.18 4.35
N TYR A 452 4.44 5.87 5.35
CA TYR A 452 3.73 5.23 6.45
C TYR A 452 2.41 4.56 6.03
N THR A 453 1.72 5.12 5.01
CA THR A 453 0.40 4.63 4.57
C THR A 453 0.47 3.18 4.06
N THR A 454 -0.01 2.25 4.90
CA THR A 454 0.25 0.82 4.70
C THR A 454 -0.71 0.15 3.71
N SER A 455 -0.12 -0.55 2.74
CA SER A 455 -0.89 -1.40 1.80
C SER A 455 -1.11 -2.82 2.34
N ARG A 456 -0.46 -3.18 3.46
CA ARG A 456 -0.45 -4.53 4.06
C ARG A 456 -1.84 -5.03 4.45
N CYS A 457 -2.74 -4.12 4.85
CA CYS A 457 -4.10 -4.48 5.25
C CYS A 457 -4.92 -5.11 4.11
N TYR A 458 -4.72 -4.69 2.85
CA TYR A 458 -5.45 -5.29 1.71
C TYR A 458 -4.97 -6.72 1.45
N LEU A 459 -3.65 -6.93 1.40
CA LEU A 459 -3.03 -8.25 1.25
C LEU A 459 -3.49 -9.22 2.35
N TYR A 460 -3.37 -8.81 3.61
CA TYR A 460 -3.67 -9.66 4.77
C TYR A 460 -5.17 -10.03 4.82
N ASN A 461 -6.04 -9.14 4.39
CA ASN A 461 -7.48 -9.39 4.38
C ASN A 461 -7.90 -10.34 3.25
N VAL A 462 -7.29 -10.23 2.05
CA VAL A 462 -7.51 -11.19 0.95
C VAL A 462 -6.87 -12.55 1.26
N ALA A 463 -5.72 -12.58 1.95
CA ALA A 463 -5.12 -13.82 2.47
C ALA A 463 -6.09 -14.57 3.40
N LYS A 464 -6.56 -13.89 4.45
CA LYS A 464 -7.56 -14.42 5.40
C LYS A 464 -8.89 -14.78 4.73
N ALA A 465 -9.22 -14.22 3.57
CA ALA A 465 -10.37 -14.65 2.76
C ALA A 465 -10.08 -15.95 1.99
N CYS A 466 -8.91 -16.06 1.35
CA CYS A 466 -8.48 -17.27 0.64
C CYS A 466 -8.28 -18.47 1.57
N ASP A 467 -7.80 -18.25 2.80
CA ASP A 467 -7.72 -19.28 3.86
C ASP A 467 -9.11 -19.79 4.31
N ARG A 468 -10.16 -18.97 4.11
CA ARG A 468 -11.57 -19.36 4.27
C ARG A 468 -12.20 -19.86 2.95
N ASN A 469 -11.39 -20.24 1.97
CA ASN A 469 -11.75 -20.67 0.61
C ASN A 469 -12.47 -19.63 -0.26
N HIS A 470 -12.52 -18.34 0.13
CA HIS A 470 -13.00 -17.24 -0.72
C HIS A 470 -11.87 -16.70 -1.60
N ILE A 471 -11.47 -17.51 -2.59
CA ILE A 471 -10.45 -17.16 -3.58
C ILE A 471 -11.14 -16.42 -4.74
N ASN A 472 -10.71 -15.19 -5.03
CA ASN A 472 -11.37 -14.32 -6.00
C ASN A 472 -10.37 -13.63 -6.92
N SER A 473 -10.46 -13.88 -8.23
CA SER A 473 -9.48 -13.40 -9.22
C SER A 473 -9.35 -11.87 -9.26
N LYS A 474 -10.45 -11.13 -9.03
CA LYS A 474 -10.42 -9.64 -8.99
C LYS A 474 -9.58 -9.12 -7.82
N ASP A 475 -9.60 -9.83 -6.69
CA ASP A 475 -8.91 -9.42 -5.47
C ASP A 475 -7.46 -9.88 -5.48
N CYS A 476 -7.20 -11.13 -5.87
CA CYS A 476 -5.83 -11.61 -6.01
C CYS A 476 -5.02 -10.83 -7.07
N ALA A 477 -5.63 -10.46 -8.19
CA ALA A 477 -5.01 -9.58 -9.18
C ALA A 477 -4.95 -8.11 -8.69
N GLY A 478 -5.98 -7.64 -8.00
CA GLY A 478 -6.07 -6.28 -7.50
C GLY A 478 -5.04 -5.94 -6.42
N VAL A 479 -4.81 -6.88 -5.49
CA VAL A 479 -3.81 -6.80 -4.43
C VAL A 479 -2.40 -6.63 -5.01
N ILE A 480 -1.97 -7.51 -5.93
CA ILE A 480 -0.62 -7.40 -6.54
C ILE A 480 -0.45 -6.12 -7.35
N MET A 481 -1.47 -5.71 -8.11
CA MET A 481 -1.44 -4.48 -8.93
C MET A 481 -1.20 -3.24 -8.08
N PHE A 482 -2.06 -3.03 -7.07
CA PHE A 482 -1.98 -1.89 -6.15
C PHE A 482 -0.67 -1.87 -5.36
N ILE A 483 -0.24 -3.02 -4.82
CA ILE A 483 0.95 -3.12 -3.97
C ILE A 483 2.25 -2.89 -4.77
N ALA A 484 2.34 -3.35 -6.02
CA ALA A 484 3.52 -3.14 -6.85
C ALA A 484 3.73 -1.65 -7.23
N GLU A 485 2.65 -0.92 -7.52
CA GLU A 485 2.71 0.53 -7.76
C GLU A 485 3.14 1.28 -6.49
N ARG A 486 2.50 0.99 -5.35
CA ARG A 486 2.83 1.60 -4.05
C ARG A 486 4.28 1.35 -3.64
N ALA A 487 4.80 0.14 -3.85
CA ALA A 487 6.20 -0.18 -3.59
C ALA A 487 7.18 0.64 -4.43
N THR A 488 6.87 0.82 -5.71
CA THR A 488 7.67 1.66 -6.62
C THR A 488 7.70 3.11 -6.13
N GLN A 489 6.55 3.67 -5.73
CA GLN A 489 6.46 5.03 -5.21
C GLN A 489 7.19 5.21 -3.86
N MET A 490 7.15 4.21 -2.97
CA MET A 490 7.86 4.27 -1.68
C MET A 490 9.38 4.13 -1.84
N ALA A 491 9.86 3.29 -2.75
CA ALA A 491 11.28 3.21 -3.08
C ALA A 491 11.82 4.54 -3.63
N LEU A 492 11.04 5.20 -4.50
CA LEU A 492 11.37 6.55 -5.00
C LEU A 492 11.42 7.60 -3.88
N TYR A 493 10.52 7.54 -2.89
CA TYR A 493 10.60 8.43 -1.72
C TYR A 493 11.81 8.16 -0.84
N ALA A 494 12.18 6.90 -0.60
CA ALA A 494 13.40 6.55 0.13
C ALA A 494 14.66 7.11 -0.55
N ILE A 495 14.83 6.91 -1.86
CA ILE A 495 15.93 7.49 -2.66
C ILE A 495 15.99 9.02 -2.49
N GLN A 496 14.84 9.69 -2.55
CA GLN A 496 14.77 11.14 -2.44
C GLN A 496 15.00 11.68 -1.01
N ILE A 497 14.87 10.85 0.03
CA ILE A 497 15.24 11.18 1.41
C ILE A 497 16.75 11.03 1.61
N LEU A 498 17.37 10.01 0.98
CA LEU A 498 18.80 9.66 1.04
C LEU A 498 19.72 10.54 0.16
N ALA A 499 19.20 11.62 -0.44
CA ALA A 499 19.79 12.25 -1.60
C ALA A 499 21.26 12.74 -1.43
N LEU A 500 22.10 12.38 -2.41
CA LEU A 500 23.49 12.81 -2.60
C LEU A 500 24.53 12.40 -1.54
N ASP A 501 24.19 11.55 -0.56
CA ASP A 501 25.18 11.07 0.40
C ASP A 501 26.11 9.97 -0.19
N ARG A 502 27.16 10.42 -0.88
CA ARG A 502 28.15 9.56 -1.56
C ARG A 502 28.91 8.63 -0.61
N LEU A 503 28.77 8.82 0.71
CA LEU A 503 29.31 7.95 1.75
C LEU A 503 28.40 6.76 2.06
N LEU A 504 27.08 6.90 2.04
CA LEU A 504 26.13 5.77 2.14
C LEU A 504 26.09 4.93 0.85
N LEU A 505 26.55 5.44 -0.29
CA LEU A 505 26.87 4.56 -1.42
C LEU A 505 28.05 3.60 -1.16
N LYS A 506 28.64 3.60 0.05
CA LYS A 506 29.51 2.53 0.58
C LYS A 506 28.84 1.66 1.67
N SER A 507 27.70 2.02 2.25
CA SER A 507 26.99 1.25 3.28
C SER A 507 25.46 1.44 3.21
N GLU A 508 24.73 0.32 3.26
CA GLU A 508 23.25 0.21 3.26
C GLU A 508 22.50 0.18 1.89
N SER A 509 22.21 -1.07 1.48
CA SER A 509 20.90 -1.62 1.07
C SER A 509 20.06 -1.12 -0.12
N ILE A 510 20.22 0.08 -0.71
CA ILE A 510 19.37 0.48 -1.87
C ILE A 510 20.12 0.50 -3.22
N SER A 511 19.92 -0.56 -4.01
CA SER A 511 20.49 -0.74 -5.36
C SER A 511 19.47 -0.36 -6.44
N ILE A 512 19.50 0.89 -6.93
CA ILE A 512 18.65 1.37 -8.04
C ILE A 512 19.50 2.16 -9.06
N ARG A 513 19.83 1.51 -10.18
CA ARG A 513 20.51 2.12 -11.35
C ARG A 513 19.48 2.53 -12.41
N THR A 514 19.18 3.82 -12.51
CA THR A 514 18.21 4.32 -13.53
C THR A 514 18.63 5.61 -14.24
N TYR A 515 19.84 6.14 -13.99
CA TYR A 515 20.23 7.49 -14.45
C TYR A 515 21.61 7.65 -15.11
N GLN A 516 22.29 6.56 -15.52
CA GLN A 516 23.65 6.65 -16.12
C GLN A 516 23.77 6.35 -17.63
N HIS A 517 22.70 6.01 -18.35
CA HIS A 517 22.75 5.61 -19.77
C HIS A 517 21.86 6.44 -20.73
N LEU A 518 21.65 7.73 -20.42
CA LEU A 518 21.06 8.71 -21.37
C LEU A 518 22.13 9.70 -21.90
N GLY A 519 23.41 9.33 -21.81
CA GLY A 519 24.56 10.22 -22.04
C GLY A 519 25.27 10.08 -23.39
N GLU A 520 24.82 9.18 -24.27
CA GLU A 520 25.43 8.96 -25.60
C GLU A 520 24.34 8.96 -26.69
N ARG A 521 24.42 9.95 -27.59
CA ARG A 521 23.70 10.01 -28.86
C ARG A 521 24.67 10.50 -29.92
N ASP A 522 25.13 9.60 -30.78
CA ASP A 522 25.98 9.97 -31.92
C ASP A 522 25.25 10.91 -32.89
N SER A 523 25.98 11.87 -33.42
CA SER A 523 25.45 12.90 -34.30
C SER A 523 25.55 12.48 -35.78
N LEU A 524 24.39 12.35 -36.44
CA LEU A 524 24.29 12.24 -37.90
C LEU A 524 23.53 13.44 -38.47
N THR A 525 24.28 14.49 -38.76
CA THR A 525 23.82 15.67 -39.50
C THR A 525 24.10 15.50 -41.00
N ASN A 526 23.04 15.48 -41.82
CA ASN A 526 23.03 16.00 -43.20
C ASN A 526 21.61 15.85 -43.79
N VAL A 527 20.97 16.98 -44.14
CA VAL A 527 19.76 17.05 -44.97
C VAL A 527 19.91 18.29 -45.86
N PRO A 528 19.81 18.18 -47.20
CA PRO A 528 19.86 19.32 -48.11
C PRO A 528 18.55 20.11 -48.16
N GLN A 529 18.58 21.28 -48.81
CA GLN A 529 17.45 22.20 -48.99
C GLN A 529 16.52 21.78 -50.16
N LEU A 530 15.61 22.70 -50.56
CA LEU A 530 14.55 22.61 -51.61
C LEU A 530 13.21 22.04 -51.10
N GLU A 531 12.03 22.56 -51.49
CA GLU A 531 11.64 23.90 -52.00
C GLU A 531 10.10 24.05 -51.80
N GLU A 532 9.55 25.27 -51.77
CA GLU A 532 8.12 25.53 -51.49
C GLU A 532 7.23 25.44 -52.74
N ASN A 533 5.96 25.07 -52.58
CA ASN A 533 4.82 25.35 -53.49
C ASN A 533 3.48 25.12 -52.75
N GLU A 534 2.40 25.73 -53.23
CA GLU A 534 1.10 25.92 -52.53
C GLU A 534 -0.06 25.08 -53.14
N ASP A 535 -1.31 25.40 -52.75
CA ASP A 535 -2.62 25.02 -53.38
C ASP A 535 -3.13 23.56 -53.28
N ASP A 536 -4.44 23.25 -53.13
CA ASP A 536 -5.64 24.04 -52.75
C ASP A 536 -6.73 23.09 -52.14
N SER A 537 -8.04 23.36 -52.29
CA SER A 537 -9.10 23.07 -51.31
C SER A 537 -10.28 22.17 -51.79
N GLN A 538 -11.37 22.13 -50.98
CA GLN A 538 -12.69 21.46 -51.20
C GLN A 538 -12.73 19.94 -50.88
N PHE A 539 -13.81 19.30 -50.39
CA PHE A 539 -15.27 19.55 -50.49
C PHE A 539 -16.05 19.27 -49.16
N SER A 540 -17.39 19.35 -49.20
CA SER A 540 -18.33 19.45 -48.05
C SER A 540 -19.35 18.30 -47.88
N ASP A 541 -19.97 18.26 -46.69
CA ASP A 541 -21.36 17.87 -46.31
C ASP A 541 -22.10 16.70 -46.99
N ASP A 542 -22.66 15.78 -46.17
CA ASP A 542 -24.05 15.31 -46.32
C ASP A 542 -24.61 14.64 -45.03
N ILE A 543 -25.91 14.29 -45.05
CA ILE A 543 -26.72 13.54 -44.07
C ILE A 543 -27.30 14.34 -42.87
N GLN A 544 -28.57 14.74 -43.04
CA GLN A 544 -29.57 14.87 -41.95
C GLN A 544 -30.73 13.87 -42.15
N ASP A 545 -31.68 13.86 -41.21
CA ASP A 545 -32.94 13.08 -41.18
C ASP A 545 -32.87 11.55 -41.28
N VAL A 546 -33.13 10.87 -40.15
CA VAL A 546 -34.49 10.36 -39.83
C VAL A 546 -34.65 10.29 -38.29
N PHE A 547 -35.57 11.08 -37.72
CA PHE A 547 -36.06 10.90 -36.35
C PHE A 547 -37.60 10.87 -36.32
N SER A 548 -38.20 9.84 -35.71
CA SER A 548 -39.63 9.91 -35.30
C SER A 548 -39.85 9.14 -33.97
N PRO A 549 -40.60 9.69 -33.00
CA PRO A 549 -40.57 9.20 -31.62
C PRO A 549 -41.76 8.28 -31.25
N LYS A 550 -42.05 7.23 -32.03
CA LYS A 550 -43.22 6.33 -31.75
C LYS A 550 -42.99 4.81 -31.74
N THR A 551 -41.77 4.32 -31.96
CA THR A 551 -41.51 2.87 -32.12
C THR A 551 -40.91 2.17 -30.88
N ASN A 552 -40.62 2.89 -29.79
CA ASN A 552 -39.86 2.35 -28.65
C ASN A 552 -40.65 1.49 -27.63
N GLN A 553 -41.99 1.44 -27.70
CA GLN A 553 -42.79 0.84 -26.62
C GLN A 553 -43.19 -0.63 -26.85
N VAL A 554 -43.06 -1.16 -28.08
CA VAL A 554 -43.49 -2.54 -28.42
C VAL A 554 -42.32 -3.53 -28.48
N VAL A 555 -41.07 -3.05 -28.62
CA VAL A 555 -39.89 -3.91 -28.78
C VAL A 555 -39.34 -4.47 -27.46
N GLN A 556 -39.64 -3.84 -26.31
CA GLN A 556 -39.13 -4.30 -25.01
C GLN A 556 -39.80 -5.60 -24.51
N GLU A 557 -41.08 -5.82 -24.80
CA GLU A 557 -41.85 -6.91 -24.16
C GLU A 557 -41.60 -8.31 -24.76
N GLN A 558 -41.05 -8.41 -25.98
CA GLN A 558 -40.83 -9.71 -26.65
C GLN A 558 -39.41 -10.28 -26.50
N ILE A 559 -38.43 -9.48 -26.03
CA ILE A 559 -37.02 -9.92 -25.89
C ILE A 559 -36.77 -10.62 -24.54
N THR A 560 -37.64 -10.40 -23.54
CA THR A 560 -37.53 -10.94 -22.18
C THR A 560 -37.68 -12.47 -22.07
N GLY A 561 -38.25 -13.14 -23.07
CA GLY A 561 -38.73 -14.52 -22.95
C GLY A 561 -37.71 -15.66 -23.05
N ARG A 562 -36.41 -15.42 -23.30
CA ARG A 562 -35.43 -16.51 -23.61
C ARG A 562 -34.04 -16.43 -22.96
N TYR A 563 -33.82 -15.60 -21.94
CA TYR A 563 -32.51 -15.52 -21.22
C TYR A 563 -32.60 -15.78 -19.71
N ASN A 564 -33.37 -16.79 -19.30
CA ASN A 564 -33.44 -17.27 -17.92
C ASN A 564 -32.14 -17.99 -17.49
N ASN A 565 -31.12 -17.22 -17.10
CA ASN A 565 -30.09 -17.63 -16.13
C ASN A 565 -29.16 -16.50 -15.63
N CYS A 566 -29.27 -15.27 -16.16
CA CYS A 566 -28.63 -14.12 -15.54
C CYS A 566 -29.42 -13.69 -14.30
N ARG A 567 -28.78 -13.69 -13.12
CA ARG A 567 -29.29 -12.95 -11.95
C ARG A 567 -29.44 -11.47 -12.35
N PHE A 568 -30.52 -10.82 -11.90
CA PHE A 568 -30.68 -9.38 -12.03
C PHE A 568 -29.43 -8.68 -11.47
N LEU A 569 -28.78 -7.88 -12.32
CA LEU A 569 -27.73 -6.97 -11.85
C LEU A 569 -28.40 -5.91 -10.98
N SER A 570 -27.92 -5.76 -9.74
CA SER A 570 -28.25 -4.61 -8.92
C SER A 570 -27.67 -3.35 -9.59
N GLN A 571 -28.42 -2.25 -9.54
CA GLN A 571 -27.95 -0.92 -9.97
C GLN A 571 -26.70 -0.44 -9.19
N TYR A 572 -26.41 -1.10 -8.07
CA TYR A 572 -25.29 -0.85 -7.16
C TYR A 572 -24.24 -1.95 -7.31
N TYR A 573 -22.97 -1.57 -7.24
CA TYR A 573 -21.86 -2.51 -7.17
C TYR A 573 -21.81 -3.16 -5.77
N LEU A 574 -21.56 -4.47 -5.73
CA LEU A 574 -21.56 -5.23 -4.49
C LEU A 574 -20.24 -5.04 -3.73
N VAL A 575 -20.35 -4.85 -2.41
CA VAL A 575 -19.18 -4.83 -1.52
C VAL A 575 -18.75 -6.27 -1.23
N ASP A 576 -17.44 -6.55 -1.29
CA ASP A 576 -16.90 -7.85 -0.86
C ASP A 576 -16.66 -7.83 0.65
N ASP A 577 -17.71 -8.14 1.41
CA ASP A 577 -17.65 -8.14 2.87
C ASP A 577 -16.90 -9.33 3.47
N ILE A 578 -16.66 -10.38 2.68
CA ILE A 578 -15.86 -11.54 3.11
C ILE A 578 -14.38 -11.16 3.16
N VAL A 579 -13.89 -10.45 2.13
CA VAL A 579 -12.58 -9.77 2.15
C VAL A 579 -12.55 -8.69 3.24
N SER A 580 -13.62 -7.92 3.42
CA SER A 580 -13.68 -6.89 4.48
C SER A 580 -13.79 -7.47 5.91
N GLY A 581 -13.99 -8.79 6.03
CA GLY A 581 -13.97 -9.54 7.28
C GLY A 581 -15.11 -9.21 8.25
N LEU A 582 -16.28 -8.78 7.76
CA LEU A 582 -17.42 -8.44 8.62
C LEU A 582 -17.94 -9.69 9.38
N THR A 583 -18.48 -9.48 10.58
CA THR A 583 -19.30 -10.48 11.28
C THR A 583 -20.73 -10.50 10.72
N GLU A 584 -21.53 -11.51 11.06
CA GLU A 584 -22.93 -11.59 10.60
C GLU A 584 -23.78 -10.39 11.07
N ASP A 585 -23.57 -9.94 12.31
CA ASP A 585 -24.23 -8.73 12.83
C ASP A 585 -23.81 -7.48 12.05
N GLN A 586 -22.54 -7.40 11.65
CA GLN A 586 -21.99 -6.30 10.83
C GLN A 586 -22.50 -6.33 9.39
N LEU A 587 -22.68 -7.52 8.80
CA LEU A 587 -23.34 -7.72 7.51
C LEU A 587 -24.80 -7.26 7.56
N GLN A 588 -25.54 -7.67 8.60
CA GLN A 588 -26.94 -7.29 8.78
C GLN A 588 -27.10 -5.80 9.12
N LEU A 589 -26.14 -5.19 9.83
CA LEU A 589 -26.05 -3.74 10.02
C LEU A 589 -25.84 -2.99 8.70
N ARG A 590 -24.84 -3.38 7.88
CA ARG A 590 -24.62 -2.78 6.55
C ARG A 590 -25.88 -2.84 5.71
N LYS A 591 -26.48 -4.04 5.61
CA LYS A 591 -27.71 -4.29 4.84
C LYS A 591 -28.88 -3.43 5.32
N THR A 592 -29.00 -3.20 6.63
CA THR A 592 -30.02 -2.33 7.21
C THR A 592 -29.75 -0.86 6.89
N ALA A 593 -28.51 -0.38 7.07
CA ALA A 593 -28.10 0.99 6.77
C ALA A 593 -28.24 1.33 5.27
N PHE A 594 -27.84 0.42 4.39
CA PHE A 594 -28.01 0.51 2.94
C PHE A 594 -29.50 0.60 2.56
N ASN A 595 -30.32 -0.35 3.01
CA ASN A 595 -31.75 -0.36 2.67
C ASN A 595 -32.48 0.90 3.15
N LEU A 596 -32.18 1.36 4.36
CA LEU A 596 -32.70 2.63 4.90
C LEU A 596 -32.26 3.81 4.03
N THR A 597 -30.98 3.89 3.68
CA THR A 597 -30.41 4.98 2.91
C THR A 597 -30.95 5.05 1.48
N GLN A 598 -31.02 3.93 0.77
CA GLN A 598 -31.53 3.91 -0.61
C GLN A 598 -33.04 4.21 -0.68
N LYS A 599 -33.81 3.86 0.37
CA LYS A 599 -35.24 4.19 0.47
C LYS A 599 -35.49 5.65 0.85
N GLU A 600 -34.76 6.15 1.84
CA GLU A 600 -35.14 7.39 2.55
C GLU A 600 -34.24 8.60 2.29
N LEU A 601 -33.04 8.42 1.72
CA LEU A 601 -32.07 9.51 1.54
C LEU A 601 -31.61 9.66 0.08
N ALA A 602 -31.17 8.58 -0.57
CA ALA A 602 -30.57 8.63 -1.91
C ALA A 602 -31.47 9.32 -2.97
N PRO A 603 -32.80 9.10 -3.03
CA PRO A 603 -33.68 9.78 -4.00
C PRO A 603 -33.76 11.30 -3.82
N LYS A 604 -33.40 11.82 -2.64
CA LYS A 604 -33.49 13.24 -2.26
C LYS A 604 -32.14 13.97 -2.44
N ALA A 605 -31.04 13.22 -2.64
CA ALA A 605 -29.68 13.75 -2.55
C ALA A 605 -29.31 14.81 -3.61
N GLN A 606 -29.95 14.79 -4.78
CA GLN A 606 -29.73 15.81 -5.84
C GLN A 606 -30.43 17.13 -5.51
N GLU A 607 -31.64 17.06 -4.96
CA GLU A 607 -32.40 18.24 -4.52
C GLU A 607 -31.75 18.90 -3.29
N ILE A 608 -31.27 18.09 -2.34
CA ILE A 608 -30.58 18.55 -1.13
C ILE A 608 -29.31 19.38 -1.46
N ASP A 609 -28.51 18.92 -2.42
CA ASP A 609 -27.30 19.61 -2.88
C ASP A 609 -27.62 20.88 -3.68
N LYS A 610 -28.58 20.78 -4.63
CA LYS A 610 -29.05 21.91 -5.44
C LYS A 610 -29.57 23.07 -4.59
N ASN A 611 -30.33 22.77 -3.53
CA ASN A 611 -30.99 23.77 -2.69
C ASN A 611 -30.16 24.19 -1.45
N ASP A 612 -29.00 23.57 -1.19
CA ASP A 612 -28.20 23.68 0.06
C ASP A 612 -29.08 23.57 1.34
N ASN A 613 -30.06 22.66 1.30
CA ASN A 613 -31.07 22.53 2.34
C ASN A 613 -31.72 21.14 2.35
N PHE A 614 -32.21 20.70 3.51
CA PHE A 614 -33.00 19.48 3.63
C PHE A 614 -34.15 19.70 4.62
N ASP A 615 -35.33 20.08 4.12
CA ASP A 615 -36.48 20.46 4.97
C ASP A 615 -36.96 19.35 5.90
N LYS A 616 -36.70 18.08 5.56
CA LYS A 616 -37.04 16.90 6.35
C LYS A 616 -35.90 16.42 7.26
N LEU A 617 -34.88 17.25 7.51
CA LEU A 617 -33.72 16.92 8.35
C LEU A 617 -34.15 16.42 9.75
N ARG A 618 -35.09 17.11 10.41
CA ARG A 618 -35.57 16.74 11.76
C ARG A 618 -36.33 15.41 11.79
N ASP A 619 -37.19 15.15 10.80
CA ASP A 619 -37.92 13.88 10.70
C ASP A 619 -36.98 12.72 10.37
N PHE A 620 -35.99 12.97 9.49
CA PHE A 620 -34.94 12.00 9.18
C PHE A 620 -34.03 11.74 10.39
N TRP A 621 -33.75 12.74 11.23
CA TRP A 621 -33.03 12.54 12.49
C TRP A 621 -33.79 11.63 13.46
N LYS A 622 -35.09 11.86 13.66
CA LYS A 622 -35.93 10.95 14.47
C LYS A 622 -35.99 9.54 13.88
N LEU A 623 -36.00 9.40 12.55
CA LEU A 623 -35.92 8.09 11.88
C LEU A 623 -34.57 7.39 12.15
N LEU A 624 -33.45 8.12 12.08
CA LEU A 624 -32.13 7.59 12.46
C LEU A 624 -32.07 7.21 13.95
N GLY A 625 -32.72 7.98 14.83
CA GLY A 625 -32.82 7.66 16.26
C GLY A 625 -33.66 6.41 16.54
N ASN A 626 -34.79 6.25 15.84
CA ASN A 626 -35.67 5.08 15.95
C ASN A 626 -34.98 3.75 15.53
N VAL A 627 -33.92 3.81 14.71
CA VAL A 627 -33.09 2.64 14.35
C VAL A 627 -31.77 2.58 15.15
N GLY A 628 -31.60 3.41 16.19
CA GLY A 628 -30.42 3.48 17.05
C GLY A 628 -29.18 4.15 16.44
N ALA A 629 -29.22 4.54 15.17
CA ALA A 629 -28.04 4.96 14.40
C ALA A 629 -27.35 6.22 14.94
N LEU A 630 -28.10 7.16 15.54
CA LEU A 630 -27.53 8.38 16.13
C LEU A 630 -26.69 8.10 17.38
N GLY A 631 -27.02 7.04 18.11
CA GLY A 631 -26.46 6.68 19.41
C GLY A 631 -25.53 5.46 19.39
N ILE A 632 -24.95 5.08 18.24
CA ILE A 632 -24.21 3.81 18.09
C ILE A 632 -23.15 3.64 19.19
N THR A 633 -22.22 4.59 19.33
CA THR A 633 -21.15 4.53 20.34
C THR A 633 -21.52 5.15 21.70
N ALA A 634 -22.83 5.33 21.96
CA ALA A 634 -23.35 5.78 23.26
C ALA A 634 -23.78 4.58 24.13
N ASP A 635 -23.65 4.73 25.45
CA ASP A 635 -24.03 3.71 26.43
C ASP A 635 -25.56 3.44 26.37
N PRO A 636 -26.00 2.16 26.30
CA PRO A 636 -27.42 1.79 26.32
C PRO A 636 -28.22 2.37 27.49
N LYS A 637 -27.60 2.66 28.64
CA LYS A 637 -28.31 3.29 29.78
C LYS A 637 -28.83 4.71 29.49
N TYR A 638 -28.41 5.32 28.37
CA TYR A 638 -28.93 6.60 27.87
C TYR A 638 -29.62 6.48 26.50
N GLY A 639 -30.01 5.27 26.08
CA GLY A 639 -30.66 5.04 24.78
C GLY A 639 -29.71 4.98 23.57
N GLY A 640 -28.39 4.81 23.80
CA GLY A 640 -27.47 4.38 22.75
C GLY A 640 -27.58 2.89 22.44
N THR A 641 -26.77 2.37 21.51
CA THR A 641 -26.74 0.91 21.20
C THR A 641 -25.52 0.19 21.79
N GLY A 642 -24.54 0.90 22.35
CA GLY A 642 -23.30 0.30 22.85
C GLY A 642 -22.42 -0.36 21.79
N GLY A 643 -22.58 0.02 20.52
CA GLY A 643 -21.84 -0.50 19.38
C GLY A 643 -20.41 0.03 19.28
N SER A 644 -19.61 -0.64 18.44
CA SER A 644 -18.20 -0.35 18.21
C SER A 644 -17.95 0.81 17.23
N PHE A 645 -16.71 1.28 17.13
CA PHE A 645 -16.31 2.23 16.09
C PHE A 645 -16.40 1.59 14.69
N MET A 646 -16.16 0.28 14.58
CA MET A 646 -16.39 -0.47 13.34
C MET A 646 -17.87 -0.44 12.91
N ASP A 647 -18.82 -0.60 13.84
CA ASP A 647 -20.26 -0.53 13.54
C ASP A 647 -20.68 0.88 13.12
N HIS A 648 -20.11 1.90 13.77
CA HIS A 648 -20.30 3.31 13.42
C HIS A 648 -19.75 3.62 12.02
N ILE A 649 -18.60 3.06 11.66
CA ILE A 649 -17.99 3.16 10.33
C ILE A 649 -18.87 2.52 9.24
N ILE A 650 -19.43 1.33 9.50
CA ILE A 650 -20.33 0.66 8.54
C ILE A 650 -21.57 1.52 8.26
N PHE A 651 -22.17 2.11 9.30
CA PHE A 651 -23.33 2.99 9.11
C PHE A 651 -22.96 4.29 8.37
N MET A 652 -21.81 4.89 8.73
CA MET A 652 -21.29 6.12 8.11
C MET A 652 -20.94 5.93 6.62
N GLU A 653 -20.44 4.76 6.23
CA GLU A 653 -20.17 4.40 4.84
C GLU A 653 -21.46 4.34 4.00
N GLU A 654 -22.47 3.58 4.45
CA GLU A 654 -23.69 3.45 3.64
C GLU A 654 -24.53 4.73 3.61
N ILE A 655 -24.59 5.54 4.70
CA ILE A 655 -25.33 6.82 4.65
C ILE A 655 -24.68 7.85 3.71
N THR A 656 -23.34 7.90 3.66
CA THR A 656 -22.61 8.80 2.74
C THR A 656 -22.67 8.34 1.28
N ARG A 657 -22.80 7.03 1.04
CA ARG A 657 -23.11 6.47 -0.29
C ARG A 657 -24.44 6.97 -0.85
N GLY A 658 -25.42 7.28 0.02
CA GLY A 658 -26.67 7.94 -0.39
C GLY A 658 -26.55 9.45 -0.53
N SER A 659 -26.00 10.13 0.48
CA SER A 659 -25.70 11.57 0.43
C SER A 659 -24.56 11.93 1.37
N ALA A 660 -23.43 12.34 0.80
CA ALA A 660 -22.24 12.72 1.57
C ALA A 660 -22.53 13.87 2.55
N ALA A 661 -23.32 14.86 2.14
CA ALA A 661 -23.72 16.00 2.96
C ALA A 661 -24.48 15.59 4.23
N ILE A 662 -25.49 14.72 4.09
CA ILE A 662 -26.27 14.25 5.24
C ILE A 662 -25.43 13.29 6.12
N GLY A 663 -24.53 12.51 5.52
CA GLY A 663 -23.54 11.74 6.27
C GLY A 663 -22.53 12.60 7.05
N LEU A 664 -22.09 13.75 6.52
CA LEU A 664 -21.26 14.71 7.24
C LEU A 664 -22.00 15.28 8.46
N SER A 665 -23.26 15.68 8.28
CA SER A 665 -24.13 16.11 9.38
C SER A 665 -24.37 15.00 10.41
N TYR A 666 -24.48 13.74 9.96
CA TYR A 666 -24.60 12.56 10.81
C TYR A 666 -23.31 12.32 11.63
N GLY A 667 -22.13 12.41 11.01
CA GLY A 667 -20.84 12.28 11.70
C GLY A 667 -20.61 13.40 12.73
N ALA A 668 -21.02 14.64 12.41
CA ALA A 668 -20.99 15.76 13.34
C ALA A 668 -21.90 15.55 14.57
N HIS A 669 -23.09 14.96 14.38
CA HIS A 669 -23.96 14.59 15.50
C HIS A 669 -23.38 13.40 16.29
N SER A 670 -23.25 12.24 15.64
CA SER A 670 -23.04 10.93 16.28
C SER A 670 -21.63 10.74 16.83
N ASN A 671 -20.62 11.36 16.20
CA ASN A 671 -19.26 11.33 16.72
C ASN A 671 -18.89 12.65 17.43
N LEU A 672 -18.98 13.79 16.76
CA LEU A 672 -18.41 15.03 17.32
C LEU A 672 -19.20 15.56 18.54
N CYS A 673 -20.50 15.28 18.64
CA CYS A 673 -21.30 15.63 19.82
C CYS A 673 -21.53 14.43 20.74
N VAL A 674 -22.16 13.35 20.26
CA VAL A 674 -22.59 12.21 21.08
C VAL A 674 -21.41 11.43 21.68
N ASN A 675 -20.40 11.04 20.89
CA ASN A 675 -19.23 10.32 21.41
C ASN A 675 -18.44 11.17 22.43
N GLN A 676 -18.32 12.48 22.20
CA GLN A 676 -17.69 13.41 23.14
C GLN A 676 -18.41 13.48 24.50
N ILE A 677 -19.74 13.66 24.49
CA ILE A 677 -20.55 13.68 25.72
C ILE A 677 -20.51 12.30 26.40
N ASN A 678 -20.55 11.19 25.65
CA ASN A 678 -20.47 9.85 26.23
C ASN A 678 -19.10 9.56 26.89
N ARG A 679 -18.00 10.10 26.36
CA ARG A 679 -16.65 9.89 26.91
C ARG A 679 -16.27 10.85 28.04
N HIS A 680 -16.67 12.11 27.94
CA HIS A 680 -16.17 13.18 28.82
C HIS A 680 -17.24 13.87 29.67
N GLY A 681 -18.53 13.52 29.50
CA GLY A 681 -19.62 14.02 30.33
C GLY A 681 -19.66 13.39 31.72
N THR A 682 -20.12 14.15 32.71
CA THR A 682 -20.54 13.61 34.02
C THR A 682 -21.84 12.82 33.88
N GLU A 683 -22.16 11.93 34.81
CA GLU A 683 -23.44 11.19 34.80
C GLU A 683 -24.67 12.11 34.71
N LYS A 684 -24.64 13.30 35.33
CA LYS A 684 -25.71 14.31 35.19
C LYS A 684 -25.85 14.81 33.75
N GLN A 685 -24.73 15.20 33.12
CA GLN A 685 -24.71 15.68 31.73
C GLN A 685 -25.16 14.58 30.76
N LYS A 686 -24.66 13.35 30.93
CA LYS A 686 -25.05 12.21 30.09
C LYS A 686 -26.55 11.93 30.17
N ASN A 687 -27.12 11.84 31.38
CA ASN A 687 -28.57 11.69 31.58
C ASN A 687 -29.39 12.85 30.98
N LYS A 688 -28.91 14.11 31.06
CA LYS A 688 -29.60 15.28 30.51
C LYS A 688 -29.61 15.30 28.98
N PHE A 689 -28.49 14.97 28.33
CA PHE A 689 -28.29 15.25 26.91
C PHE A 689 -28.34 14.03 25.98
N LEU A 690 -27.79 12.87 26.38
CA LEU A 690 -27.66 11.72 25.48
C LEU A 690 -29.01 11.13 25.03
N PRO A 691 -30.04 10.95 25.89
CA PRO A 691 -31.32 10.38 25.44
C PRO A 691 -32.01 11.17 24.33
N LYS A 692 -31.89 12.51 24.35
CA LYS A 692 -32.46 13.40 23.32
C LYS A 692 -31.66 13.41 22.02
N LEU A 693 -30.34 13.23 22.11
CA LEU A 693 -29.48 13.10 20.94
C LEU A 693 -29.68 11.74 20.27
N CYS A 694 -29.63 10.64 21.03
CA CYS A 694 -29.81 9.28 20.52
C CYS A 694 -31.19 9.05 19.88
N SER A 695 -32.26 9.66 20.41
CA SER A 695 -33.61 9.61 19.82
C SER A 695 -33.82 10.54 18.62
N GLY A 696 -32.89 11.44 18.32
CA GLY A 696 -33.02 12.44 17.25
C GLY A 696 -34.03 13.55 17.55
N GLU A 697 -34.47 13.70 18.81
CA GLU A 697 -35.20 14.89 19.25
C GLU A 697 -34.31 16.13 19.12
N HIS A 698 -33.07 16.02 19.61
CA HIS A 698 -32.03 17.04 19.52
C HIS A 698 -31.03 16.74 18.39
N ILE A 699 -30.49 17.79 17.78
CA ILE A 699 -29.32 17.73 16.88
C ILE A 699 -28.07 18.22 17.62
N GLY A 700 -26.94 17.52 17.43
CA GLY A 700 -25.65 17.84 18.04
C GLY A 700 -24.66 18.46 17.04
N ALA A 701 -23.80 19.34 17.57
CA ALA A 701 -22.64 19.90 16.86
C ALA A 701 -21.40 20.01 17.77
N LEU A 702 -20.25 20.35 17.17
CA LEU A 702 -19.00 20.65 17.87
C LEU A 702 -18.35 21.89 17.24
N ALA A 703 -17.80 22.78 18.07
CA ALA A 703 -17.19 24.04 17.65
C ALA A 703 -15.81 24.28 18.26
N MET A 704 -14.78 23.86 17.53
CA MET A 704 -13.36 24.13 17.84
C MET A 704 -12.82 25.34 17.06
N SER A 705 -13.11 25.44 15.76
CA SER A 705 -12.45 26.34 14.81
C SER A 705 -12.98 27.78 14.82
N GLU A 706 -12.13 28.71 14.42
CA GLU A 706 -12.42 30.14 14.27
C GLU A 706 -11.90 30.65 12.92
N SER A 707 -12.35 31.83 12.51
CA SER A 707 -11.94 32.50 11.25
C SER A 707 -10.42 32.63 11.08
N ASN A 708 -9.67 32.65 12.18
CA ASN A 708 -8.21 32.75 12.20
C ASN A 708 -7.51 31.52 12.86
N SER A 709 -8.26 30.50 13.29
CA SER A 709 -7.74 29.32 14.00
C SER A 709 -8.44 28.06 13.51
N GLY A 710 -8.02 27.59 12.33
CA GLY A 710 -8.39 26.28 11.76
C GLY A 710 -7.37 25.22 12.16
N SER A 711 -6.33 25.07 11.34
CA SER A 711 -5.23 24.10 11.54
C SER A 711 -4.44 24.33 12.83
N ASP A 712 -4.19 25.60 13.20
CA ASP A 712 -3.75 25.97 14.54
C ASP A 712 -4.98 26.23 15.44
N VAL A 713 -5.66 25.15 15.82
CA VAL A 713 -6.85 25.20 16.68
C VAL A 713 -6.53 25.72 18.09
N VAL A 714 -5.27 25.67 18.53
CA VAL A 714 -4.86 26.03 19.89
C VAL A 714 -4.74 27.55 20.08
N SER A 715 -4.57 28.35 19.02
CA SER A 715 -4.58 29.81 19.09
C SER A 715 -5.97 30.45 19.15
N MET A 716 -7.03 29.64 19.24
CA MET A 716 -8.43 30.07 19.39
C MET A 716 -8.62 31.22 20.41
N LYS A 717 -9.51 32.17 20.10
CA LYS A 717 -9.66 33.45 20.80
C LYS A 717 -11.02 33.63 21.47
N LEU A 718 -12.03 32.80 21.20
CA LEU A 718 -13.29 32.76 21.98
C LEU A 718 -12.95 32.67 23.47
N ARG A 719 -13.39 33.66 24.27
CA ARG A 719 -13.07 33.72 25.72
C ARG A 719 -14.25 33.23 26.55
N ALA A 720 -13.95 32.67 27.71
CA ALA A 720 -14.91 32.27 28.73
C ALA A 720 -14.48 32.82 30.10
N GLU A 721 -15.07 33.92 30.55
CA GLU A 721 -14.73 34.59 31.80
C GLU A 721 -15.59 34.05 32.96
N LYS A 722 -14.97 33.54 34.03
CA LYS A 722 -15.69 32.96 35.18
C LYS A 722 -16.26 34.04 36.10
N LYS A 723 -17.58 34.07 36.30
CA LYS A 723 -18.31 35.04 37.12
C LYS A 723 -19.19 34.33 38.16
N GLY A 724 -18.54 33.87 39.23
CA GLY A 724 -19.19 33.03 40.24
C GLY A 724 -19.47 31.63 39.68
N ASN A 725 -20.74 31.23 39.67
CA ASN A 725 -21.23 29.90 39.29
C ASN A 725 -21.47 29.71 37.77
N HIS A 726 -21.07 30.67 36.94
CA HIS A 726 -21.21 30.61 35.48
C HIS A 726 -20.02 31.25 34.79
N TYR A 727 -19.86 30.94 33.51
CA TYR A 727 -18.94 31.59 32.60
C TYR A 727 -19.70 32.54 31.68
N VAL A 728 -19.04 33.61 31.23
CA VAL A 728 -19.54 34.53 30.21
C VAL A 728 -18.66 34.37 28.97
N LEU A 729 -19.26 33.85 27.89
CA LEU A 729 -18.58 33.60 26.62
C LEU A 729 -18.71 34.79 25.67
N ASN A 730 -17.58 35.21 25.09
CA ASN A 730 -17.50 36.35 24.17
C ASN A 730 -16.53 36.06 23.00
N GLY A 731 -17.03 36.16 21.77
CA GLY A 731 -16.30 35.87 20.52
C GLY A 731 -17.17 35.14 19.50
N SER A 732 -16.55 34.43 18.54
CA SER A 732 -17.27 33.58 17.58
C SER A 732 -16.54 32.26 17.30
N LYS A 733 -17.22 31.32 16.62
CA LYS A 733 -16.67 30.07 16.04
C LYS A 733 -17.11 29.95 14.59
N TYR A 734 -16.29 29.38 13.73
CA TYR A 734 -16.52 29.37 12.27
C TYR A 734 -16.37 27.97 11.68
N TRP A 735 -17.02 27.72 10.54
CA TRP A 735 -17.11 26.42 9.86
C TRP A 735 -17.90 25.33 10.62
N ILE A 736 -18.94 25.72 11.38
CA ILE A 736 -19.62 24.77 12.27
C ILE A 736 -20.74 24.02 11.56
N THR A 737 -20.47 22.76 11.22
CA THR A 737 -21.45 21.77 10.73
C THR A 737 -22.58 21.56 11.74
N ASN A 738 -23.82 21.46 11.25
CA ASN A 738 -25.07 21.47 12.02
C ASN A 738 -25.31 22.75 12.84
N GLY A 739 -24.46 23.78 12.72
CA GLY A 739 -24.49 24.97 13.57
C GLY A 739 -25.86 25.63 13.79
N PRO A 740 -26.68 25.91 12.75
CA PRO A 740 -27.98 26.55 12.93
C PRO A 740 -29.08 25.57 13.36
N ASP A 741 -28.92 24.28 13.08
CA ASP A 741 -29.89 23.23 13.39
C ASP A 741 -29.73 22.68 14.80
N ALA A 742 -28.51 22.66 15.32
CA ALA A 742 -28.15 22.05 16.59
C ALA A 742 -28.90 22.66 17.78
N ASP A 743 -29.21 21.79 18.74
CA ASP A 743 -29.81 22.14 20.02
C ASP A 743 -28.77 22.10 21.13
N ILE A 744 -27.76 21.23 20.99
CA ILE A 744 -26.62 21.05 21.91
C ILE A 744 -25.31 21.15 21.11
N LEU A 745 -24.35 21.95 21.59
CA LEU A 745 -23.06 22.15 20.93
C LEU A 745 -21.89 21.96 21.91
N VAL A 746 -20.88 21.19 21.53
CA VAL A 746 -19.62 21.05 22.28
C VAL A 746 -18.66 22.16 21.84
N VAL A 747 -18.46 23.20 22.65
CA VAL A 747 -17.74 24.42 22.28
C VAL A 747 -16.46 24.59 23.09
N TYR A 748 -15.33 24.88 22.43
CA TYR A 748 -14.03 25.08 23.09
C TYR A 748 -13.69 26.58 23.21
N ALA A 749 -13.39 27.05 24.42
CA ALA A 749 -13.08 28.47 24.69
C ALA A 749 -11.91 28.64 25.68
N LYS A 750 -11.26 29.81 25.63
CA LYS A 750 -10.15 30.20 26.52
C LYS A 750 -10.68 30.66 27.88
N THR A 751 -10.43 29.87 28.92
CA THR A 751 -10.64 30.23 30.34
C THR A 751 -9.40 30.86 30.97
N SER A 752 -8.22 30.69 30.38
CA SER A 752 -6.99 31.37 30.80
C SER A 752 -6.18 31.87 29.60
N ILE A 753 -5.61 33.06 29.76
CA ILE A 753 -4.64 33.68 28.84
C ILE A 753 -3.23 33.81 29.44
N THR A 754 -3.05 33.37 30.69
CA THR A 754 -1.79 33.45 31.45
C THR A 754 -1.09 32.09 31.56
N LYS A 755 -1.82 31.00 31.34
CA LYS A 755 -1.25 29.65 31.12
C LYS A 755 -0.78 29.52 29.67
N GLU A 756 0.12 28.57 29.43
CA GLU A 756 0.48 28.09 28.08
C GLU A 756 -0.76 27.89 27.20
N PRO A 757 -0.76 28.25 25.91
CA PRO A 757 -1.97 28.32 25.09
C PRO A 757 -2.84 27.06 25.11
N GLN A 758 -2.23 25.88 25.12
CA GLN A 758 -2.91 24.59 25.22
C GLN A 758 -3.58 24.36 26.60
N HIS A 759 -2.98 24.84 27.68
CA HIS A 759 -3.43 24.66 29.07
C HIS A 759 -4.36 25.79 29.54
N GLY A 760 -4.89 26.61 28.63
CA GLY A 760 -5.88 27.66 28.91
C GLY A 760 -7.26 27.43 28.30
N ILE A 761 -7.52 26.24 27.73
CA ILE A 761 -8.75 25.91 26.98
C ILE A 761 -9.69 25.03 27.83
N THR A 762 -10.99 25.33 27.81
CA THR A 762 -12.06 24.53 28.44
C THR A 762 -13.11 24.17 27.39
N ALA A 763 -13.74 23.00 27.54
CA ALA A 763 -14.87 22.57 26.72
C ALA A 763 -16.19 22.83 27.46
N PHE A 764 -17.22 23.27 26.74
CA PHE A 764 -18.53 23.66 27.27
C PHE A 764 -19.65 23.00 26.46
N LEU A 765 -20.77 22.70 27.12
CA LEU A 765 -22.01 22.29 26.50
C LEU A 765 -22.93 23.51 26.37
N ILE A 766 -23.13 24.00 25.15
CA ILE A 766 -23.99 25.15 24.86
C ILE A 766 -25.34 24.63 24.40
N GLU A 767 -26.42 25.18 24.98
CA GLU A 767 -27.81 24.86 24.62
C GLU A 767 -28.37 26.02 23.79
N LYS A 768 -29.15 25.73 22.74
CA LYS A 768 -29.55 26.69 21.70
C LYS A 768 -30.20 27.98 22.20
N ASP A 769 -30.96 27.90 23.30
CA ASP A 769 -31.70 29.04 23.86
C ASP A 769 -30.90 29.83 24.92
N PHE A 770 -29.60 29.56 25.09
CA PHE A 770 -28.75 30.30 26.02
C PHE A 770 -28.63 31.77 25.59
N LYS A 771 -29.14 32.68 26.43
CA LYS A 771 -29.08 34.14 26.18
C LYS A 771 -27.64 34.59 25.91
N GLY A 772 -27.43 35.17 24.73
CA GLY A 772 -26.14 35.64 24.22
C GLY A 772 -25.48 34.69 23.22
N PHE A 773 -26.00 33.48 23.02
CA PHE A 773 -25.68 32.63 21.89
C PHE A 773 -26.58 32.97 20.70
N SER A 774 -26.02 32.92 19.48
CA SER A 774 -26.76 33.04 18.22
C SER A 774 -25.95 32.42 17.06
N THR A 775 -26.55 32.32 15.88
CA THR A 775 -25.89 31.76 14.69
C THR A 775 -25.97 32.73 13.51
N GLY A 776 -24.92 32.76 12.70
CA GLY A 776 -24.86 33.51 11.46
C GLY A 776 -25.54 32.77 10.31
N GLN A 777 -25.56 33.40 9.12
CA GLN A 777 -26.08 32.80 7.90
C GLN A 777 -25.37 31.48 7.52
N LYS A 778 -26.06 30.62 6.77
CA LYS A 778 -25.44 29.44 6.15
C LYS A 778 -24.33 29.86 5.20
N LEU A 779 -23.27 29.05 5.12
CA LEU A 779 -22.17 29.22 4.18
C LEU A 779 -22.48 28.49 2.87
N ASP A 780 -22.42 29.23 1.76
CA ASP A 780 -22.52 28.71 0.39
C ASP A 780 -21.22 27.95 0.05
N LYS A 781 -21.33 26.63 -0.19
CA LYS A 781 -20.18 25.70 -0.29
C LYS A 781 -20.06 25.11 -1.69
N LEU A 782 -18.83 24.77 -2.08
CA LEU A 782 -18.56 23.98 -3.29
C LEU A 782 -19.31 22.63 -3.27
N GLY A 783 -19.18 21.88 -2.19
CA GLY A 783 -19.83 20.59 -1.98
C GLY A 783 -20.28 20.42 -0.53
N MET A 784 -20.77 19.22 -0.21
CA MET A 784 -21.47 18.92 1.05
C MET A 784 -22.66 19.86 1.28
N ARG A 785 -23.31 20.28 0.18
CA ARG A 785 -24.47 21.17 0.21
C ARG A 785 -25.68 20.45 0.79
N GLY A 786 -26.43 21.14 1.64
CA GLY A 786 -27.45 20.55 2.52
C GLY A 786 -26.91 20.05 3.85
N SER A 787 -25.59 19.98 4.03
CA SER A 787 -24.98 19.98 5.36
C SER A 787 -24.82 21.43 5.79
N ASN A 788 -25.70 21.86 6.70
CA ASN A 788 -25.74 23.26 7.13
C ASN A 788 -24.45 23.61 7.89
N THR A 789 -23.83 24.74 7.53
CA THR A 789 -22.57 25.21 8.12
C THR A 789 -22.69 26.71 8.34
N CYS A 790 -22.32 27.22 9.52
CA CYS A 790 -22.41 28.66 9.81
C CYS A 790 -21.29 29.16 10.75
N GLU A 791 -21.33 30.45 11.05
CA GLU A 791 -20.68 31.05 12.22
C GLU A 791 -21.58 30.91 13.47
N LEU A 792 -20.97 30.67 14.63
CA LEU A 792 -21.61 30.79 15.94
C LEU A 792 -21.15 32.08 16.62
N ILE A 793 -22.06 32.84 17.19
CA ILE A 793 -21.78 34.16 17.78
C ILE A 793 -22.11 34.13 19.28
N PHE A 794 -21.15 34.57 20.10
CA PHE A 794 -21.27 34.64 21.56
C PHE A 794 -21.08 36.09 22.02
N GLN A 795 -22.15 36.68 22.56
CA GLN A 795 -22.21 38.04 23.09
C GLN A 795 -22.76 38.00 24.53
N ASP A 796 -21.87 38.11 25.51
CA ASP A 796 -22.13 37.90 26.94
C ASP A 796 -22.92 36.59 27.24
N CYS A 797 -22.63 35.54 26.48
CA CYS A 797 -23.34 34.26 26.56
C CYS A 797 -23.10 33.59 27.92
N LYS A 798 -24.16 33.46 28.74
CA LYS A 798 -24.05 32.91 30.09
C LYS A 798 -24.17 31.39 30.08
N VAL A 799 -23.12 30.70 30.52
CA VAL A 799 -23.00 29.24 30.52
C VAL A 799 -22.80 28.75 31.97
N PRO A 800 -23.70 27.94 32.54
CA PRO A 800 -23.55 27.42 33.90
C PRO A 800 -22.24 26.64 34.08
N GLU A 801 -21.66 26.66 35.29
CA GLU A 801 -20.46 25.85 35.58
C GLU A 801 -20.70 24.35 35.43
N GLU A 802 -21.93 23.87 35.64
CA GLU A 802 -22.33 22.48 35.38
C GLU A 802 -22.37 22.09 33.89
N ASN A 803 -22.23 23.05 32.97
CA ASN A 803 -22.09 22.81 31.53
C ASN A 803 -20.62 22.69 31.08
N VAL A 804 -19.63 22.73 31.98
CA VAL A 804 -18.22 22.40 31.66
C VAL A 804 -18.10 20.90 31.34
N LEU A 805 -17.59 20.57 30.16
CA LEU A 805 -17.34 19.19 29.74
C LEU A 805 -15.92 18.77 30.15
N GLY A 806 -15.80 17.70 30.93
CA GLY A 806 -14.53 17.30 31.56
C GLY A 806 -14.18 18.20 32.75
N SER A 807 -13.17 19.06 32.60
CA SER A 807 -12.72 19.96 33.67
C SER A 807 -12.11 21.28 33.16
N GLU A 808 -12.14 22.31 34.00
CA GLU A 808 -11.64 23.65 33.67
C GLU A 808 -10.15 23.61 33.29
N ASN A 809 -9.81 24.26 32.17
CA ASN A 809 -8.50 24.31 31.53
C ASN A 809 -7.98 22.97 30.95
N ASN A 810 -8.79 21.91 30.93
CA ASN A 810 -8.45 20.60 30.39
C ASN A 810 -9.14 20.30 29.03
N GLY A 811 -9.74 21.31 28.40
CA GLY A 811 -10.47 21.17 27.12
C GLY A 811 -9.58 20.71 25.96
N VAL A 812 -8.26 20.98 25.99
CA VAL A 812 -7.33 20.46 24.97
C VAL A 812 -7.20 18.92 25.03
N TYR A 813 -7.36 18.31 26.21
CA TYR A 813 -7.36 16.84 26.33
C TYR A 813 -8.61 16.25 25.66
N VAL A 814 -9.79 16.81 25.96
CA VAL A 814 -11.09 16.46 25.35
C VAL A 814 -11.08 16.66 23.83
N LEU A 815 -10.38 17.68 23.34
CA LEU A 815 -10.19 17.94 21.91
C LEU A 815 -9.31 16.86 21.25
N MET A 816 -8.13 16.60 21.82
CA MET A 816 -7.16 15.67 21.23
C MET A 816 -7.55 14.19 21.37
N SER A 817 -8.27 13.82 22.44
CA SER A 817 -8.89 12.50 22.60
C SER A 817 -10.00 12.26 21.56
N GLY A 818 -10.68 13.32 21.12
CA GLY A 818 -11.69 13.31 20.07
C GLY A 818 -11.11 13.17 18.67
N LEU A 819 -10.14 14.02 18.33
CA LEU A 819 -9.59 14.18 16.96
C LEU A 819 -9.11 12.88 16.30
N ASN A 820 -8.64 11.89 17.07
CA ASN A 820 -8.27 10.59 16.51
C ASN A 820 -9.49 9.76 16.09
N ILE A 821 -10.53 9.71 16.93
CA ILE A 821 -11.78 9.01 16.65
C ILE A 821 -12.60 9.75 15.57
N GLU A 822 -12.54 11.08 15.55
CA GLU A 822 -13.05 11.91 14.44
C GLU A 822 -12.45 11.50 13.10
N ARG A 823 -11.12 11.41 13.01
CA ARG A 823 -10.45 10.99 11.77
C ARG A 823 -10.78 9.56 11.38
N LEU A 824 -10.89 8.66 12.36
CA LEU A 824 -11.30 7.27 12.16
C LEU A 824 -12.72 7.17 11.57
N VAL A 825 -13.73 7.75 12.24
CA VAL A 825 -15.13 7.63 11.81
C VAL A 825 -15.38 8.42 10.51
N LEU A 826 -14.84 9.63 10.36
CA LEU A 826 -15.04 10.42 9.15
C LEU A 826 -14.31 9.86 7.92
N ALA A 827 -13.31 8.97 8.08
CA ALA A 827 -12.71 8.25 6.96
C ALA A 827 -13.67 7.25 6.28
N ALA A 828 -14.76 6.83 6.95
CA ALA A 828 -15.80 6.02 6.31
C ALA A 828 -16.60 6.80 5.26
N GLY A 829 -16.72 8.12 5.42
CA GLY A 829 -17.45 8.97 4.49
C GLY A 829 -16.93 8.88 3.05
N PRO A 830 -15.61 9.06 2.81
CA PRO A 830 -15.04 8.84 1.49
C PRO A 830 -15.11 7.40 0.98
N ILE A 831 -15.16 6.36 1.83
CA ILE A 831 -15.47 5.00 1.33
C ILE A 831 -16.88 4.98 0.72
N GLY A 832 -17.86 5.59 1.37
CA GLY A 832 -19.24 5.64 0.90
C GLY A 832 -19.41 6.33 -0.45
N TYR A 833 -18.84 7.52 -0.64
CA TYR A 833 -18.94 8.20 -1.94
C TYR A 833 -17.94 7.72 -3.00
N MET A 834 -16.83 7.05 -2.65
CA MET A 834 -16.06 6.24 -3.61
C MET A 834 -16.87 5.03 -4.09
N GLN A 835 -17.57 4.34 -3.19
CA GLN A 835 -18.47 3.24 -3.55
C GLN A 835 -19.59 3.73 -4.48
N TYR A 836 -20.20 4.88 -4.21
CA TYR A 836 -21.21 5.46 -5.10
C TYR A 836 -20.64 5.92 -6.46
N ALA A 837 -19.40 6.41 -6.50
CA ALA A 837 -18.70 6.70 -7.75
C ALA A 837 -18.52 5.43 -8.61
N CYS A 838 -18.12 4.31 -7.98
CA CYS A 838 -18.05 3.01 -8.62
C CYS A 838 -19.43 2.51 -9.07
N ASP A 839 -20.47 2.61 -8.23
CA ASP A 839 -21.85 2.21 -8.58
C ASP A 839 -22.30 2.88 -9.90
N VAL A 840 -22.11 4.20 -10.01
CA VAL A 840 -22.50 5.00 -11.18
C VAL A 840 -21.61 4.71 -12.40
N ALA A 841 -20.29 4.77 -12.24
CA ALA A 841 -19.35 4.61 -13.36
C ALA A 841 -19.33 3.19 -13.91
N PHE A 842 -19.42 2.17 -13.05
CA PHE A 842 -19.37 0.77 -13.45
C PHE A 842 -20.65 0.39 -14.20
N ASN A 843 -21.83 0.85 -13.75
CA ASN A 843 -23.07 0.60 -14.48
C ASN A 843 -23.08 1.32 -15.84
N TYR A 844 -22.74 2.62 -15.87
CA TYR A 844 -22.69 3.39 -17.12
C TYR A 844 -21.70 2.80 -18.14
N ALA A 845 -20.55 2.27 -17.68
CA ALA A 845 -19.58 1.62 -18.55
C ALA A 845 -20.14 0.37 -19.27
N HIS A 846 -21.09 -0.33 -18.66
CA HIS A 846 -21.72 -1.52 -19.24
C HIS A 846 -22.99 -1.20 -20.05
N GLU A 847 -23.59 -0.02 -19.89
CA GLU A 847 -24.75 0.44 -20.66
C GLU A 847 -24.36 1.26 -21.90
N ARG A 848 -23.49 2.26 -21.72
CA ARG A 848 -23.13 3.21 -22.78
C ARG A 848 -22.36 2.49 -23.88
N LYS A 849 -22.75 2.72 -25.14
CA LYS A 849 -22.04 2.23 -26.32
C LYS A 849 -21.32 3.34 -27.08
N GLN A 850 -20.16 3.02 -27.65
CA GLN A 850 -19.41 3.80 -28.66
C GLN A 850 -18.69 2.82 -29.59
N PHE A 851 -18.48 3.20 -30.86
CA PHE A 851 -17.88 2.35 -31.90
C PHE A 851 -18.49 0.92 -31.94
N GLY A 852 -19.82 0.84 -31.88
CA GLY A 852 -20.61 -0.41 -31.94
C GLY A 852 -20.76 -1.20 -30.62
N ARG A 853 -19.87 -1.02 -29.64
CA ARG A 853 -19.78 -1.87 -28.42
C ARG A 853 -19.87 -1.08 -27.11
N ARG A 854 -19.99 -1.76 -25.95
CA ARG A 854 -20.06 -1.10 -24.62
C ARG A 854 -18.71 -0.45 -24.29
N ILE A 855 -18.70 0.69 -23.60
CA ILE A 855 -17.43 1.38 -23.31
C ILE A 855 -16.54 0.59 -22.33
N GLY A 856 -17.12 -0.25 -21.47
CA GLY A 856 -16.41 -1.22 -20.63
C GLY A 856 -15.70 -2.36 -21.40
N GLU A 857 -15.85 -2.45 -22.72
CA GLU A 857 -15.10 -3.39 -23.59
C GLU A 857 -13.79 -2.79 -24.13
N PHE A 858 -13.48 -1.52 -23.83
CA PHE A 858 -12.23 -0.88 -24.21
C PHE A 858 -11.22 -0.95 -23.07
N GLN A 859 -10.00 -1.41 -23.35
CA GLN A 859 -8.95 -1.65 -22.35
C GLN A 859 -8.63 -0.42 -21.48
N MET A 860 -8.70 0.80 -22.03
CA MET A 860 -8.48 2.03 -21.27
C MET A 860 -9.56 2.27 -20.20
N ILE A 861 -10.81 1.88 -20.46
CA ILE A 861 -11.89 1.95 -19.48
C ILE A 861 -11.75 0.79 -18.47
N GLN A 862 -11.38 -0.41 -18.94
CA GLN A 862 -11.12 -1.56 -18.07
C GLN A 862 -10.00 -1.30 -17.05
N SER A 863 -8.93 -0.58 -17.45
CA SER A 863 -7.91 -0.08 -16.52
C SER A 863 -8.55 0.78 -15.44
N LYS A 864 -9.26 1.85 -15.82
CA LYS A 864 -9.89 2.78 -14.86
C LYS A 864 -10.86 2.09 -13.89
N LEU A 865 -11.62 1.10 -14.37
CA LEU A 865 -12.49 0.28 -13.52
C LEU A 865 -11.68 -0.55 -12.51
N ALA A 866 -10.54 -1.12 -12.90
CA ALA A 866 -9.62 -1.83 -12.01
C ALA A 866 -8.90 -0.89 -11.03
N ASP A 867 -8.47 0.28 -11.47
CA ASP A 867 -7.83 1.31 -10.65
C ASP A 867 -8.79 1.79 -9.55
N MET A 868 -10.03 2.14 -9.92
CA MET A 868 -11.10 2.47 -8.97
C MET A 868 -11.42 1.31 -8.02
N TYR A 869 -11.50 0.07 -8.52
CA TYR A 869 -11.81 -1.10 -7.69
C TYR A 869 -10.73 -1.34 -6.62
N THR A 870 -9.46 -1.36 -7.03
CA THR A 870 -8.32 -1.68 -6.15
C THR A 870 -8.08 -0.60 -5.11
N ILE A 871 -8.16 0.67 -5.50
CA ILE A 871 -8.07 1.80 -4.59
C ILE A 871 -9.19 1.74 -3.54
N LEU A 872 -10.45 1.55 -3.94
CA LEU A 872 -11.58 1.42 -3.01
C LEU A 872 -11.42 0.22 -2.06
N SER A 873 -10.96 -0.91 -2.57
CA SER A 873 -10.76 -2.14 -1.78
C SER A 873 -9.65 -1.95 -0.74
N ALA A 874 -8.50 -1.40 -1.15
CA ALA A 874 -7.40 -1.10 -0.25
C ALA A 874 -7.78 -0.06 0.82
N SER A 875 -8.48 1.00 0.42
CA SER A 875 -9.02 2.03 1.33
C SER A 875 -9.95 1.43 2.40
N ARG A 876 -10.90 0.57 2.01
CA ARG A 876 -11.83 -0.08 2.94
C ARG A 876 -11.10 -1.04 3.90
N CYS A 877 -10.17 -1.87 3.39
CA CYS A 877 -9.39 -2.77 4.25
C CYS A 877 -8.49 -2.02 5.24
N TYR A 878 -7.86 -0.89 4.84
CA TYR A 878 -7.07 -0.08 5.77
C TYR A 878 -7.95 0.52 6.89
N LEU A 879 -9.08 1.12 6.54
CA LEU A 879 -10.02 1.68 7.51
C LEU A 879 -10.52 0.64 8.51
N TYR A 880 -11.02 -0.49 8.03
CA TYR A 880 -11.66 -1.51 8.87
C TYR A 880 -10.64 -2.16 9.82
N ASN A 881 -9.39 -2.31 9.39
CA ASN A 881 -8.33 -2.87 10.23
C ASN A 881 -7.92 -1.91 11.36
N VAL A 882 -7.81 -0.60 11.08
CA VAL A 882 -7.56 0.42 12.11
C VAL A 882 -8.77 0.61 13.04
N ALA A 883 -10.00 0.48 12.54
CA ALA A 883 -11.23 0.48 13.35
C ALA A 883 -11.21 -0.65 14.39
N ARG A 884 -11.01 -1.90 13.93
CA ARG A 884 -10.91 -3.07 14.82
C ARG A 884 -9.75 -2.97 15.81
N ALA A 885 -8.67 -2.25 15.48
CA ALA A 885 -7.59 -1.95 16.42
C ALA A 885 -8.06 -0.96 17.52
N CYS A 886 -8.74 0.11 17.13
CA CYS A 886 -9.31 1.10 18.06
C CYS A 886 -10.38 0.50 18.97
N ASP A 887 -11.18 -0.45 18.48
CA ASP A 887 -12.16 -1.22 19.27
C ASP A 887 -11.48 -2.14 20.31
N ARG A 888 -10.24 -2.58 20.05
CA ARG A 888 -9.35 -3.22 21.05
C ARG A 888 -8.60 -2.22 21.94
N ASN A 889 -9.00 -0.95 21.95
CA ASN A 889 -8.36 0.19 22.62
C ASN A 889 -6.96 0.57 22.09
N HIS A 890 -6.50 0.00 20.97
CA HIS A 890 -5.26 0.42 20.29
C HIS A 890 -5.52 1.65 19.41
N ILE A 891 -5.74 2.80 20.07
CA ILE A 891 -6.09 4.07 19.42
C ILE A 891 -4.81 4.89 19.20
N ASN A 892 -4.30 4.88 17.97
CA ASN A 892 -3.05 5.56 17.61
C ASN A 892 -3.27 6.80 16.72
N SER A 893 -2.57 7.89 17.03
CA SER A 893 -2.70 9.17 16.31
C SER A 893 -2.16 9.11 14.88
N LYS A 894 -1.09 8.35 14.64
CA LYS A 894 -0.52 8.19 13.28
C LYS A 894 -1.38 7.29 12.39
N ASP A 895 -2.01 6.25 12.94
CA ASP A 895 -2.93 5.38 12.18
C ASP A 895 -4.23 6.10 11.82
N CYS A 896 -4.88 6.77 12.78
CA CYS A 896 -6.10 7.53 12.50
C CYS A 896 -5.84 8.64 11.47
N ALA A 897 -4.70 9.34 11.55
CA ALA A 897 -4.32 10.36 10.58
C ALA A 897 -3.95 9.77 9.20
N GLY A 898 -3.16 8.69 9.16
CA GLY A 898 -2.74 8.03 7.91
C GLY A 898 -3.90 7.41 7.14
N THR A 899 -4.87 6.84 7.87
CA THR A 899 -6.11 6.28 7.34
C THR A 899 -6.91 7.34 6.58
N ILE A 900 -7.35 8.41 7.25
CA ILE A 900 -8.16 9.45 6.59
C ILE A 900 -7.36 10.21 5.52
N MET A 901 -6.05 10.42 5.71
CA MET A 901 -5.17 11.03 4.72
C MET A 901 -5.19 10.26 3.41
N PHE A 902 -4.77 8.98 3.44
CA PHE A 902 -4.76 8.11 2.27
C PHE A 902 -6.13 8.04 1.60
N ILE A 903 -7.18 7.78 2.39
CA ILE A 903 -8.53 7.57 1.88
C ILE A 903 -9.12 8.85 1.24
N SER A 904 -8.82 10.04 1.78
CA SER A 904 -9.32 11.30 1.23
C SER A 904 -8.72 11.67 -0.13
N GLU A 905 -7.39 11.58 -0.28
CA GLU A 905 -6.70 11.84 -1.56
C GLU A 905 -7.24 10.90 -2.66
N ARG A 906 -7.45 9.62 -2.31
CA ARG A 906 -7.97 8.59 -3.22
C ARG A 906 -9.44 8.82 -3.60
N ALA A 907 -10.26 9.37 -2.71
CA ALA A 907 -11.66 9.62 -3.01
C ALA A 907 -11.85 10.75 -4.04
N THR A 908 -11.03 11.79 -3.98
CA THR A 908 -10.95 12.82 -5.04
C THR A 908 -10.50 12.21 -6.37
N GLN A 909 -9.51 11.29 -6.36
CA GLN A 909 -9.07 10.57 -7.58
C GLN A 909 -10.19 9.73 -8.21
N ILE A 910 -10.89 8.90 -7.41
CA ILE A 910 -11.99 8.06 -7.91
C ILE A 910 -13.17 8.92 -8.42
N ALA A 911 -13.45 10.07 -7.80
CA ALA A 911 -14.49 10.98 -8.27
C ALA A 911 -14.17 11.59 -9.65
N LEU A 912 -12.89 11.96 -9.89
CA LEU A 912 -12.42 12.42 -11.20
C LEU A 912 -12.54 11.32 -12.26
N GLU A 913 -12.19 10.08 -11.93
CA GLU A 913 -12.29 8.95 -12.86
C GLU A 913 -13.74 8.60 -13.21
N ALA A 914 -14.67 8.71 -12.26
CA ALA A 914 -16.10 8.54 -12.54
C ALA A 914 -16.64 9.59 -13.53
N ILE A 915 -16.21 10.87 -13.41
CA ILE A 915 -16.53 11.90 -14.41
C ILE A 915 -15.95 11.50 -15.78
N GLN A 916 -14.68 11.07 -15.82
CA GLN A 916 -13.99 10.74 -17.07
C GLN A 916 -14.60 9.53 -17.79
N ILE A 917 -15.11 8.53 -17.06
CA ILE A 917 -15.83 7.37 -17.63
C ILE A 917 -17.20 7.77 -18.19
N LEU A 918 -17.89 8.73 -17.56
CA LEU A 918 -19.17 9.25 -18.08
C LEU A 918 -18.99 10.21 -19.27
N GLY A 919 -17.82 10.85 -19.39
CA GLY A 919 -17.50 11.82 -20.44
C GLY A 919 -18.28 13.13 -20.23
N GLY A 920 -18.82 13.72 -21.31
CA GLY A 920 -19.62 14.96 -21.23
C GLY A 920 -20.82 14.84 -20.28
N ASN A 921 -21.46 13.66 -20.21
CA ASN A 921 -22.53 13.39 -19.25
C ASN A 921 -22.04 13.47 -17.80
N GLY A 922 -20.76 13.20 -17.52
CA GLY A 922 -20.20 13.27 -16.17
C GLY A 922 -20.00 14.69 -15.64
N TYR A 923 -20.08 15.69 -16.53
CA TYR A 923 -19.81 17.10 -16.26
C TYR A 923 -21.09 17.94 -16.06
N ILE A 924 -22.28 17.38 -16.35
CA ILE A 924 -23.58 18.05 -16.15
C ILE A 924 -24.24 17.60 -14.83
N ASN A 925 -24.97 18.51 -14.18
CA ASN A 925 -25.54 18.27 -12.84
C ASN A 925 -26.72 17.28 -12.81
N ASP A 926 -27.22 16.89 -13.98
CA ASP A 926 -28.18 15.79 -14.16
C ASP A 926 -27.59 14.44 -13.71
N TYR A 927 -26.26 14.28 -13.79
CA TYR A 927 -25.53 13.13 -13.28
C TYR A 927 -24.84 13.44 -11.94
N PRO A 928 -24.75 12.48 -11.01
CA PRO A 928 -24.24 12.73 -9.66
C PRO A 928 -22.72 12.92 -9.59
N THR A 929 -21.95 12.57 -10.62
CA THR A 929 -20.48 12.58 -10.60
C THR A 929 -19.89 13.96 -10.33
N GLY A 930 -20.50 15.02 -10.86
CA GLY A 930 -20.13 16.40 -10.53
C GLY A 930 -20.36 16.77 -9.06
N ARG A 931 -21.37 16.19 -8.41
CA ARG A 931 -21.58 16.33 -6.95
C ARG A 931 -20.55 15.54 -6.17
N ILE A 932 -20.31 14.28 -6.54
CA ILE A 932 -19.35 13.39 -5.86
C ILE A 932 -17.96 14.03 -5.78
N LEU A 933 -17.48 14.68 -6.85
CA LEU A 933 -16.19 15.40 -6.83
C LEU A 933 -16.20 16.59 -5.86
N ARG A 934 -17.26 17.41 -5.88
CA ARG A 934 -17.41 18.58 -5.00
C ARG A 934 -17.47 18.16 -3.52
N ASP A 935 -18.18 17.08 -3.22
CA ASP A 935 -18.27 16.49 -1.88
C ASP A 935 -16.91 15.92 -1.44
N ALA A 936 -16.25 15.15 -2.32
CA ALA A 936 -14.99 14.47 -2.02
C ALA A 936 -13.89 15.41 -1.54
N LYS A 937 -13.77 16.58 -2.17
CA LYS A 937 -12.68 17.52 -1.86
C LYS A 937 -12.69 18.04 -0.42
N LEU A 938 -13.84 18.01 0.30
CA LEU A 938 -13.85 18.39 1.72
C LEU A 938 -13.01 17.45 2.58
N ALA A 939 -12.92 16.16 2.25
CA ALA A 939 -12.25 15.19 3.11
C ALA A 939 -10.72 15.35 3.16
N GLU A 940 -10.11 16.13 2.27
CA GLU A 940 -8.71 16.54 2.35
C GLU A 940 -8.49 17.76 3.29
N ILE A 941 -9.57 18.40 3.76
CA ILE A 941 -9.57 19.68 4.46
C ILE A 941 -10.15 19.55 5.89
N GLY A 942 -11.32 18.91 6.03
CA GLY A 942 -11.97 18.64 7.32
C GLY A 942 -11.16 17.68 8.23
N ALA A 943 -11.47 17.60 9.52
CA ALA A 943 -10.69 16.83 10.52
C ALA A 943 -9.18 17.18 10.60
N GLY A 944 -8.82 18.37 10.11
CA GLY A 944 -7.45 18.83 9.85
C GLY A 944 -6.96 18.38 8.48
N THR A 945 -6.30 19.28 7.74
CA THR A 945 -5.94 19.07 6.33
C THR A 945 -4.92 17.94 6.13
N THR A 946 -4.78 17.49 4.88
CA THR A 946 -3.72 16.56 4.43
C THR A 946 -2.33 16.92 4.98
N GLU A 947 -1.93 18.19 4.95
CA GLU A 947 -0.63 18.65 5.46
C GLU A 947 -0.53 18.45 6.98
N ILE A 948 -1.60 18.76 7.72
CA ILE A 948 -1.65 18.57 9.17
C ILE A 948 -1.61 17.08 9.54
N ARG A 949 -2.22 16.19 8.73
CA ARG A 949 -2.12 14.74 8.90
C ARG A 949 -0.68 14.26 8.67
N LYS A 950 -0.02 14.74 7.61
CA LYS A 950 1.40 14.46 7.33
C LYS A 950 2.32 14.97 8.46
N LEU A 951 2.02 16.13 9.05
CA LEU A 951 2.72 16.62 10.24
C LEU A 951 2.44 15.76 11.49
N VAL A 952 1.23 15.26 11.72
CA VAL A 952 0.93 14.34 12.84
C VAL A 952 1.73 13.05 12.72
N ILE A 953 1.71 12.41 11.55
CA ILE A 953 2.41 11.15 11.29
C ILE A 953 3.93 11.36 11.38
N GLY A 954 4.47 12.36 10.68
CA GLY A 954 5.90 12.68 10.69
C GLY A 954 6.42 13.16 12.05
N ARG A 955 5.56 13.67 12.95
CA ARG A 955 5.93 13.97 14.35
C ARG A 955 5.89 12.73 15.25
N ALA A 956 4.96 11.80 15.01
CA ALA A 956 4.92 10.52 15.71
C ALA A 956 6.16 9.67 15.38
N LEU A 957 6.46 9.48 14.10
CA LEU A 957 7.67 8.79 13.63
C LEU A 957 8.95 9.41 14.21
N ASN A 958 9.10 10.74 14.13
CA ASN A 958 10.24 11.44 14.75
C ASN A 958 10.40 11.21 16.26
N LYS A 959 9.33 10.87 16.98
CA LYS A 959 9.34 10.59 18.43
C LYS A 959 9.72 9.13 18.73
N GLU A 960 9.42 8.21 17.83
CA GLU A 960 9.72 6.78 18.00
C GLU A 960 11.25 6.50 17.97
N TYR A 961 12.03 7.42 17.41
CA TYR A 961 13.49 7.37 17.38
C TYR A 961 14.20 8.42 18.28
N SER A 962 13.48 9.35 18.93
CA SER A 962 14.00 10.68 19.36
C SER A 962 15.13 10.73 20.38
#